data_AF-A0A3N9TMB7-F1
#
_entry.id   AF-A0A3N9TMB7-F1
#
_cell.length_a   1.000
_cell.length_b   1.000
_cell.length_c   1.000
_cell.angle_alpha   90.00
_cell.angle_beta   90.00
_cell.angle_gamma   90.00
#
_symmetry.space_group_name_H-M   'P 1'
#
loop_
_entity.id
_entity.type
_entity.pdbx_description
1 polymer ?
#
loop_
_entity_poly.entity_id
_entity_poly.type
_entity_poly.pdbx_seq_one_letter_code
_entity_poly.pdbx_strand_id
1 'polypeptide(L)'
;MDDRKYKDLGTTFDISTSPPITINLNGYFSTQDIGTARLMFRLTKGHRKIQLENVDAILYLTSDTLIAEVRAEIDAQNNTVSYVLSDEEIRHVGKINAELYLRYKNGQVMSVHKFTFKIDKALIDQDIEIIDSIYSVTIQDLIDRYTEDFAEIKAEFEELQVEMNQLLALYRHKQLELISAGFEKLRKDEPVRILCYGDSLTYGYDIYSTDRRPPDPNPTSNGSIHVRERASITYPEALEASLQQIHPNVTVKNWGFSGDTVISSFPRWDGVNPDADITLFMLGHNDSKNAAESMSDFFKGYRRIIERALDWGSAVIFLTPPKQKNAADFTVDIFSQAVIQLAKEYQAPVVDMSQLTSGIAANFYSDTVHFNGRGYGFIGKRLASLFLGKTLLNMSKVKGNDALNVVIENSGIQFNENATLSASPYFPTEDVSEVGSGIALVLRTGGKVYFTFYAKENNLLFLPAVYAGSKTLNLKVEMSFGADPANNVTSYAFRTTNARAMNKPLKTATYVTADLNWYNAAALFIDGRINASKLMYAPRAGYYTVSIENLDTYAVNLFSLEFRNAPDSIFGNNGLSTLGTFTGDILTLMPGNYEMYSSNAINMPFTGSALATLEVYMGGSNRKLFRVTNLASKASYEGTYNHAASSEVIWRETATVDQINALQAQINELIGEGEEGSEEE
;
A
#
# COMPACT_ATOMS: atom_id res chain seq x y z
N MET A 1 -57.55 26.89 54.43
CA MET A 1 -58.93 26.62 53.99
C MET A 1 -58.82 25.96 52.64
N ASP A 2 -59.26 24.72 52.54
CA ASP A 2 -59.28 23.95 51.30
C ASP A 2 -60.42 24.47 50.43
N ASP A 3 -60.12 25.07 49.28
CA ASP A 3 -61.09 25.72 48.38
C ASP A 3 -61.79 24.71 47.43
N ARG A 4 -61.79 23.43 47.82
CA ARG A 4 -62.42 22.34 47.06
C ARG A 4 -63.94 22.49 47.11
N LYS A 5 -64.56 22.69 45.95
CA LYS A 5 -66.01 22.64 45.77
C LYS A 5 -66.46 21.17 45.71
N TYR A 6 -67.10 20.71 46.78
CA TYR A 6 -67.66 19.37 46.85
C TYR A 6 -68.99 19.28 46.08
N LYS A 7 -69.22 18.13 45.46
CA LYS A 7 -70.54 17.73 44.97
C LYS A 7 -71.23 16.98 46.09
N ASP A 8 -72.18 17.65 46.73
CA ASP A 8 -72.84 17.11 47.91
C ASP A 8 -74.09 16.30 47.55
N LEU A 9 -74.20 15.10 48.11
CA LEU A 9 -75.39 14.26 48.04
C LEU A 9 -75.83 13.84 49.45
N GLY A 10 -77.08 14.11 49.81
CA GLY A 10 -77.62 13.68 51.09
C GLY A 10 -78.93 14.37 51.44
N THR A 11 -79.38 14.18 52.67
CA THR A 11 -80.66 14.68 53.14
C THR A 11 -80.63 14.97 54.65
N THR A 12 -81.76 15.41 55.19
CA THR A 12 -81.93 15.53 56.64
C THR A 12 -82.48 14.22 57.23
N PHE A 13 -81.81 13.70 58.25
CA PHE A 13 -82.25 12.53 59.02
C PHE A 13 -82.79 12.95 60.38
N ASP A 14 -83.99 12.47 60.72
CA ASP A 14 -84.59 12.67 62.04
C ASP A 14 -84.33 11.47 62.95
N ILE A 15 -83.70 11.72 64.10
CA ILE A 15 -83.38 10.71 65.10
C ILE A 15 -84.63 10.41 65.91
N SER A 16 -85.32 9.35 65.52
CA SER A 16 -86.53 8.84 66.17
C SER A 16 -86.39 7.36 66.53
N THR A 17 -87.32 6.85 67.33
CA THR A 17 -87.41 5.43 67.69
C THR A 17 -88.14 4.59 66.64
N SER A 18 -88.52 5.18 65.51
CA SER A 18 -89.21 4.49 64.41
C SER A 18 -88.23 3.60 63.64
N PRO A 19 -88.69 2.45 63.09
CA PRO A 19 -87.83 1.59 62.28
C PRO A 19 -87.29 2.35 61.06
N PRO A 20 -86.01 2.17 60.69
CA PRO A 20 -85.44 2.87 59.56
C PRO A 20 -86.02 2.34 58.24
N ILE A 21 -86.62 3.25 57.46
CA ILE A 21 -87.01 2.99 56.07
C ILE A 21 -85.82 3.34 55.18
N THR A 22 -85.47 2.48 54.23
CA THR A 22 -84.43 2.78 53.23
C THR A 22 -84.92 3.89 52.30
N ILE A 23 -84.18 5.00 52.22
CA ILE A 23 -84.50 6.11 51.31
C ILE A 23 -83.59 6.14 50.08
N ASN A 24 -84.09 6.64 48.96
CA ASN A 24 -83.23 6.98 47.82
C ASN A 24 -82.83 8.45 47.93
N LEU A 25 -81.53 8.75 47.85
CA LEU A 25 -81.06 10.14 47.88
C LEU A 25 -81.38 10.91 46.58
N ASN A 26 -81.88 10.24 45.54
CA ASN A 26 -82.31 10.83 44.27
C ASN A 26 -81.24 11.71 43.59
N GLY A 27 -79.96 11.32 43.73
CA GLY A 27 -78.84 11.93 43.04
C GLY A 27 -77.74 10.91 42.76
N TYR A 28 -76.77 11.32 41.95
CA TYR A 28 -75.69 10.46 41.47
C TYR A 28 -74.34 11.17 41.48
N PHE A 29 -73.29 10.38 41.67
CA PHE A 29 -71.92 10.77 41.36
C PHE A 29 -71.51 10.25 39.98
N SER A 30 -70.50 10.87 39.39
CA SER A 30 -69.80 10.41 38.19
C SER A 30 -68.51 9.71 38.62
N THR A 31 -68.02 8.73 37.87
CA THR A 31 -66.68 8.14 38.06
C THR A 31 -65.55 9.17 38.02
N GLN A 32 -65.81 10.37 37.49
CA GLN A 32 -64.88 11.50 37.42
C GLN A 32 -64.99 12.49 38.60
N ASP A 33 -65.94 12.30 39.54
CA ASP A 33 -66.08 13.15 40.73
C ASP A 33 -65.00 12.81 41.81
N ILE A 34 -63.79 12.45 41.38
CA ILE A 34 -62.67 11.98 42.20
C ILE A 34 -62.28 13.05 43.22
N GLY A 35 -62.23 12.67 44.51
CA GLY A 35 -61.90 13.57 45.62
C GLY A 35 -62.91 14.71 45.87
N THR A 36 -64.06 14.72 45.18
CA THR A 36 -65.08 15.79 45.30
C THR A 36 -66.50 15.26 45.55
N ALA A 37 -66.78 13.99 45.31
CA ALA A 37 -68.03 13.32 45.64
C ALA A 37 -68.23 13.17 47.15
N ARG A 38 -69.11 13.97 47.76
CA ARG A 38 -69.30 14.00 49.21
C ARG A 38 -70.72 13.66 49.61
N LEU A 39 -70.88 12.64 50.44
CA LEU A 39 -72.12 12.39 51.16
C LEU A 39 -72.23 13.37 52.32
N MET A 40 -73.38 14.03 52.48
CA MET A 40 -73.59 15.03 53.54
C MET A 40 -75.00 14.98 54.11
N PHE A 41 -75.13 14.67 55.39
CA PHE A 41 -76.41 14.53 56.09
C PHE A 41 -76.55 15.54 57.20
N ARG A 42 -77.73 16.14 57.35
CA ARG A 42 -78.07 16.98 58.50
C ARG A 42 -78.89 16.16 59.48
N LEU A 43 -78.62 16.27 60.78
CA LEU A 43 -79.34 15.53 61.81
C LEU A 43 -80.36 16.43 62.52
N THR A 44 -81.53 15.89 62.87
CA THR A 44 -82.52 16.56 63.74
C THR A 44 -83.13 15.58 64.74
N LYS A 45 -83.70 16.08 65.83
CA LYS A 45 -84.59 15.28 66.71
C LYS A 45 -85.83 16.10 67.02
N GLY A 46 -86.96 15.79 66.39
CA GLY A 46 -88.22 16.52 66.60
C GLY A 46 -88.07 18.03 66.38
N HIS A 47 -87.43 18.41 65.28
CA HIS A 47 -87.11 19.80 64.88
C HIS A 47 -86.10 20.57 65.75
N ARG A 48 -85.41 19.92 66.69
CA ARG A 48 -84.33 20.54 67.50
C ARG A 48 -82.94 20.06 67.08
N LYS A 49 -81.92 20.91 67.26
CA LYS A 49 -80.50 20.53 67.14
C LYS A 49 -80.15 19.48 68.20
N ILE A 50 -79.25 18.57 67.85
CA ILE A 50 -78.81 17.46 68.71
C ILE A 50 -77.36 17.73 69.14
N GLN A 51 -76.99 17.33 70.36
CA GLN A 51 -75.60 17.35 70.80
C GLN A 51 -74.86 16.12 70.26
N LEU A 52 -73.82 16.34 69.45
CA LEU A 52 -73.05 15.28 68.78
C LEU A 52 -71.63 15.09 69.36
N GLU A 53 -71.26 15.78 70.45
CA GLU A 53 -69.89 15.82 70.99
C GLU A 53 -69.32 14.43 71.38
N ASN A 54 -70.20 13.48 71.70
CA ASN A 54 -69.86 12.12 72.10
C ASN A 54 -70.47 11.04 71.20
N VAL A 55 -70.66 11.36 69.91
CA VAL A 55 -71.20 10.44 68.90
C VAL A 55 -70.11 10.10 67.88
N ASP A 56 -70.09 8.85 67.42
CA ASP A 56 -69.35 8.36 66.27
C ASP A 56 -70.31 8.07 65.13
N ALA A 57 -69.90 8.41 63.91
CA ALA A 57 -70.63 8.16 62.68
C ALA A 57 -69.85 7.15 61.81
N ILE A 58 -70.43 5.97 61.60
CA ILE A 58 -69.86 4.92 60.75
C ILE A 58 -70.79 4.69 59.57
N LEU A 59 -70.22 4.74 58.37
CA LEU A 59 -70.92 4.52 57.12
C LEU A 59 -70.51 3.17 56.55
N TYR A 60 -71.49 2.34 56.23
CA TYR A 60 -71.30 1.11 55.49
C TYR A 60 -71.79 1.32 54.06
N LEU A 61 -70.96 0.99 53.08
CA LEU A 61 -71.29 1.05 51.65
C LEU A 61 -71.20 -0.35 51.07
N THR A 62 -72.21 -0.76 50.32
CA THR A 62 -72.28 -2.10 49.72
C THR A 62 -72.88 -2.07 48.32
N SER A 63 -72.34 -2.89 47.45
CA SER A 63 -72.89 -3.23 46.14
C SER A 63 -72.49 -4.67 45.78
N ASP A 64 -72.63 -5.05 44.51
CA ASP A 64 -72.23 -6.39 44.05
C ASP A 64 -70.72 -6.66 44.18
N THR A 65 -69.89 -5.61 44.16
CA THR A 65 -68.42 -5.75 44.29
C THR A 65 -67.75 -4.77 45.25
N LEU A 66 -68.48 -3.78 45.79
CA LEU A 66 -67.98 -2.87 46.82
C LEU A 66 -68.47 -3.31 48.19
N ILE A 67 -67.56 -3.41 49.15
CA ILE A 67 -67.87 -3.49 50.58
C ILE A 67 -66.90 -2.56 51.30
N ALA A 68 -67.41 -1.47 51.89
CA ALA A 68 -66.60 -0.53 52.65
C ALA A 68 -67.27 -0.17 53.99
N GLU A 69 -66.46 -0.11 55.05
CA GLU A 69 -66.82 0.44 56.36
C GLU A 69 -65.91 1.65 56.60
N VAL A 70 -66.49 2.84 56.68
CA VAL A 70 -65.73 4.10 56.75
C VAL A 70 -66.27 4.97 57.87
N ARG A 71 -65.37 5.69 58.54
CA ARG A 71 -65.76 6.66 59.57
C ARG A 71 -66.06 8.00 58.93
N ALA A 72 -67.29 8.48 59.10
CA ALA A 72 -67.71 9.78 58.59
C ALA A 72 -67.34 10.90 59.57
N GLU A 73 -67.09 12.09 59.03
CA GLU A 73 -66.77 13.28 59.81
C GLU A 73 -68.04 13.89 60.41
N ILE A 74 -67.97 14.33 61.67
CA ILE A 74 -69.08 15.00 62.35
C ILE A 74 -68.73 16.46 62.59
N ASP A 75 -69.58 17.36 62.11
CA ASP A 75 -69.59 18.77 62.48
C ASP A 75 -70.71 19.03 63.50
N ALA A 76 -70.35 19.06 64.77
CA ALA A 76 -71.28 19.28 65.87
C ALA A 76 -71.89 20.70 65.89
N GLN A 77 -71.22 21.72 65.32
CA GLN A 77 -71.72 23.09 65.30
C GLN A 77 -72.88 23.23 64.31
N ASN A 78 -72.71 22.61 63.14
CA ASN A 78 -73.69 22.63 62.05
C ASN A 78 -74.65 21.42 62.07
N ASN A 79 -74.42 20.47 62.97
CA ASN A 79 -75.22 19.25 63.17
C ASN A 79 -75.27 18.40 61.89
N THR A 80 -74.11 18.22 61.26
CA THR A 80 -73.96 17.49 59.99
C THR A 80 -72.94 16.37 60.10
N VAL A 81 -73.15 15.34 59.28
CA VAL A 81 -72.24 14.22 59.09
C VAL A 81 -71.85 14.17 57.62
N SER A 82 -70.56 14.08 57.30
CA SER A 82 -70.10 14.04 55.92
C SER A 82 -69.00 13.03 55.65
N TYR A 83 -68.95 12.51 54.42
CA TYR A 83 -67.92 11.59 53.95
C TYR A 83 -67.63 11.83 52.47
N VAL A 84 -66.36 12.00 52.09
CA VAL A 84 -65.93 12.09 50.68
C VAL A 84 -65.55 10.68 50.22
N LEU A 85 -66.16 10.21 49.14
CA LEU A 85 -65.84 8.91 48.56
C LEU A 85 -64.37 8.88 48.08
N SER A 86 -63.68 7.78 48.38
CA SER A 86 -62.33 7.50 47.89
C SER A 86 -62.30 7.22 46.39
N ASP A 87 -61.10 7.27 45.82
CA ASP A 87 -60.85 6.94 44.40
C ASP A 87 -61.28 5.52 44.02
N GLU A 88 -61.29 4.58 44.95
CA GLU A 88 -61.74 3.20 44.73
C GLU A 88 -63.27 3.11 44.78
N GLU A 89 -63.91 3.75 45.76
CA GLU A 89 -65.37 3.75 45.91
C GLU A 89 -66.06 4.52 44.77
N ILE A 90 -65.50 5.65 44.34
CA ILE A 90 -66.05 6.48 43.26
C ILE A 90 -65.96 5.81 41.89
N ARG A 91 -65.11 4.79 41.73
CA ARG A 91 -64.99 3.98 40.51
C ARG A 91 -66.04 2.87 40.42
N HIS A 92 -66.77 2.58 41.48
CA HIS A 92 -67.79 1.54 41.47
C HIS A 92 -69.08 2.02 40.78
N VAL A 93 -69.23 1.70 39.50
CA VAL A 93 -70.40 2.05 38.69
C VAL A 93 -71.62 1.24 39.13
N GLY A 94 -72.74 1.92 39.40
CA GLY A 94 -74.01 1.27 39.70
C GLY A 94 -74.67 1.80 40.97
N LYS A 95 -75.61 1.01 41.50
CA LYS A 95 -76.36 1.36 42.71
C LYS A 95 -75.57 0.96 43.95
N ILE A 96 -75.36 1.91 44.86
CA ILE A 96 -74.77 1.68 46.18
C ILE A 96 -75.88 1.64 47.23
N ASN A 97 -75.90 0.60 48.06
CA ASN A 97 -76.71 0.51 49.27
C ASN A 97 -75.85 0.90 50.46
N ALA A 98 -76.36 1.80 51.31
CA ALA A 98 -75.59 2.38 52.39
C ALA A 98 -76.35 2.45 53.71
N GLU A 99 -75.63 2.33 54.82
CA GLU A 99 -76.16 2.52 56.17
C GLU A 99 -75.26 3.45 56.99
N LEU A 100 -75.84 4.54 57.51
CA LEU A 100 -75.17 5.43 58.46
C LEU A 100 -75.58 5.05 59.88
N TYR A 101 -74.62 4.58 60.66
CA TYR A 101 -74.75 4.29 62.08
C TYR A 101 -74.24 5.46 62.90
N LEU A 102 -75.12 6.00 63.76
CA LEU A 102 -74.76 6.96 64.79
C LEU A 102 -74.70 6.21 66.12
N ARG A 103 -73.55 6.23 66.79
CA ARG A 103 -73.32 5.52 68.07
C ARG A 103 -72.74 6.47 69.08
N TYR A 104 -73.20 6.42 70.32
CA TYR A 104 -72.49 7.08 71.41
C TYR A 104 -71.13 6.39 71.62
N LYS A 105 -70.10 7.15 72.04
CA LYS A 105 -68.75 6.62 72.31
C LYS A 105 -68.71 5.51 73.35
N ASN A 106 -69.76 5.34 74.16
CA ASN A 106 -69.92 4.22 75.09
C ASN A 106 -70.45 2.92 74.42
N GLY A 107 -70.62 2.90 73.10
CA GLY A 107 -71.06 1.75 72.30
C GLY A 107 -72.56 1.67 72.05
N GLN A 108 -73.38 2.51 72.69
CA GLN A 108 -74.83 2.51 72.50
C GLN A 108 -75.21 3.06 71.12
N VAL A 109 -75.99 2.30 70.34
CA VAL A 109 -76.52 2.78 69.05
C VAL A 109 -77.57 3.86 69.30
N MET A 110 -77.35 5.02 68.69
CA MET A 110 -78.22 6.18 68.79
C MET A 110 -79.29 6.16 67.69
N SER A 111 -78.89 5.85 66.45
CA SER A 111 -79.80 5.63 65.31
C SER A 111 -79.05 5.00 64.15
N VAL A 112 -79.82 4.40 63.22
CA VAL A 112 -79.29 3.86 61.96
C VAL A 112 -80.16 4.39 60.83
N HIS A 113 -79.53 4.89 59.77
CA HIS A 113 -80.23 5.41 58.59
C HIS A 113 -79.79 4.66 57.35
N LYS A 114 -80.75 4.03 56.67
CA LYS A 114 -80.50 3.27 55.44
C LYS A 114 -80.83 4.12 54.22
N PHE A 115 -79.95 4.15 53.23
CA PHE A 115 -80.18 4.89 52.00
C PHE A 115 -79.47 4.28 50.80
N THR A 116 -79.84 4.72 49.60
CA THR A 116 -79.18 4.31 48.35
C THR A 116 -78.85 5.53 47.49
N PHE A 117 -77.75 5.43 46.74
CA PHE A 117 -77.39 6.38 45.69
C PHE A 117 -76.78 5.65 44.49
N LYS A 118 -76.49 6.37 43.40
CA LYS A 118 -75.91 5.79 42.18
C LYS A 118 -74.59 6.45 41.84
N ILE A 119 -73.68 5.70 41.23
CA ILE A 119 -72.51 6.23 40.54
C ILE A 119 -72.64 5.89 39.06
N ASP A 120 -72.64 6.91 38.21
CA ASP A 120 -72.72 6.80 36.76
C ASP A 120 -71.31 6.78 36.15
N LYS A 121 -71.12 5.92 35.15
CA LYS A 121 -69.87 5.86 34.37
C LYS A 121 -69.79 7.08 33.45
N ALA A 122 -68.72 7.87 33.55
CA ALA A 122 -68.48 8.99 32.66
C ALA A 122 -68.22 8.53 31.22
N LEU A 123 -68.54 9.37 30.23
CA LEU A 123 -68.33 9.06 28.81
C LEU A 123 -66.85 8.76 28.49
N ILE A 124 -65.91 9.49 29.10
CA ILE A 124 -64.47 9.27 28.91
C ILE A 124 -64.01 7.87 29.35
N ASP A 125 -64.73 7.26 30.29
CA ASP A 125 -64.40 5.92 30.80
C ASP A 125 -65.04 4.80 29.98
N GLN A 126 -65.93 5.11 29.02
CA GLN A 126 -66.61 4.11 28.18
C GLN A 126 -65.72 3.56 27.05
N ASP A 127 -64.78 4.37 26.54
CA ASP A 127 -63.99 4.03 25.35
C ASP A 127 -62.58 3.46 25.65
N ILE A 128 -62.08 3.56 26.89
CA ILE A 128 -60.68 3.23 27.23
C ILE A 128 -60.37 1.72 27.17
N GLU A 129 -61.29 0.83 27.59
CA GLU A 129 -61.03 -0.63 27.60
C GLU A 129 -60.94 -1.26 26.19
N ILE A 130 -61.72 -0.75 25.24
CA ILE A 130 -61.73 -1.23 23.86
C ILE A 130 -60.49 -0.72 23.10
N ILE A 131 -60.06 0.52 23.40
CA ILE A 131 -58.87 1.11 22.80
C ILE A 131 -57.62 0.37 23.27
N ASP A 132 -57.46 0.12 24.58
CA ASP A 132 -56.21 -0.47 25.10
C ASP A 132 -55.97 -1.90 24.60
N SER A 133 -57.03 -2.72 24.50
CA SER A 133 -56.94 -4.11 24.04
C SER A 133 -56.70 -4.24 22.53
N ILE A 134 -57.38 -3.46 21.69
CA ILE A 134 -57.22 -3.53 20.23
C ILE A 134 -55.87 -2.94 19.79
N TYR A 135 -55.47 -1.79 20.36
CA TYR A 135 -54.20 -1.17 20.00
C TYR A 135 -52.99 -1.98 20.48
N SER A 136 -53.02 -2.56 21.68
CA SER A 136 -51.90 -3.35 22.20
C SER A 136 -51.66 -4.62 21.40
N VAL A 137 -52.73 -5.35 21.03
CA VAL A 137 -52.61 -6.57 20.20
C VAL A 137 -52.11 -6.23 18.80
N THR A 138 -52.68 -5.22 18.15
CA THR A 138 -52.30 -4.84 16.77
C THR A 138 -50.86 -4.33 16.68
N ILE A 139 -50.40 -3.59 17.69
CA ILE A 139 -49.02 -3.09 17.73
C ILE A 139 -48.05 -4.24 18.00
N GLN A 140 -48.38 -5.18 18.89
CA GLN A 140 -47.51 -6.32 19.16
C GLN A 140 -47.38 -7.24 17.93
N ASP A 141 -48.48 -7.53 17.24
CA ASP A 141 -48.46 -8.30 16.00
C ASP A 141 -47.61 -7.63 14.91
N LEU A 142 -47.64 -6.29 14.86
CA LEU A 142 -46.81 -5.52 13.93
C LEU A 142 -45.33 -5.57 14.31
N ILE A 143 -45.01 -5.46 15.62
CA ILE A 143 -43.64 -5.60 16.14
C ILE A 143 -43.09 -6.98 15.83
N ASP A 144 -43.88 -8.03 16.06
CA ASP A 144 -43.47 -9.41 15.84
C ASP A 144 -43.19 -9.65 14.36
N ARG A 145 -44.07 -9.19 13.45
CA ARG A 145 -43.85 -9.27 12.00
C ARG A 145 -42.58 -8.55 11.57
N TYR A 146 -42.39 -7.29 11.99
CA TYR A 146 -41.17 -6.57 11.64
C TYR A 146 -39.92 -7.24 12.21
N THR A 147 -39.99 -7.82 13.41
CA THR A 147 -38.87 -8.53 14.02
C THR A 147 -38.49 -9.78 13.22
N GLU A 148 -39.48 -10.52 12.73
CA GLU A 148 -39.29 -11.67 11.84
C GLU A 148 -38.68 -11.24 10.51
N ASP A 149 -39.25 -10.23 9.84
CA ASP A 149 -38.74 -9.67 8.59
C ASP A 149 -37.27 -9.20 8.74
N PHE A 150 -36.94 -8.51 9.84
CA PHE A 150 -35.57 -8.06 10.11
C PHE A 150 -34.61 -9.22 10.39
N ALA A 151 -35.09 -10.29 11.05
CA ALA A 151 -34.28 -11.48 11.29
C ALA A 151 -33.97 -12.22 9.99
N GLU A 152 -34.95 -12.35 9.08
CA GLU A 152 -34.79 -12.95 7.76
C GLU A 152 -33.81 -12.15 6.90
N ILE A 153 -34.03 -10.84 6.76
CA ILE A 153 -33.12 -9.95 5.99
C ILE A 153 -31.69 -10.02 6.53
N LYS A 154 -31.52 -10.10 7.86
CA LYS A 154 -30.20 -10.22 8.46
C LYS A 154 -29.54 -11.55 8.10
N ALA A 155 -30.27 -12.65 8.14
CA ALA A 155 -29.76 -13.97 7.77
C ALA A 155 -29.34 -14.02 6.29
N GLU A 156 -30.17 -13.50 5.38
CA GLU A 156 -29.84 -13.39 3.95
C GLU A 156 -28.58 -12.55 3.72
N PHE A 157 -28.43 -11.44 4.45
CA PHE A 157 -27.25 -10.59 4.34
C PHE A 157 -25.98 -11.30 4.81
N GLU A 158 -26.05 -12.07 5.90
CA GLU A 158 -24.93 -12.87 6.40
C GLU A 158 -24.54 -13.98 5.39
N GLU A 159 -25.52 -14.64 4.76
CA GLU A 159 -25.28 -15.64 3.72
C GLU A 159 -24.61 -15.04 2.48
N LEU A 160 -25.11 -13.90 1.98
CA LEU A 160 -24.50 -13.17 0.86
C LEU A 160 -23.05 -12.74 1.15
N GLN A 161 -22.75 -12.36 2.40
CA GLN A 161 -21.37 -12.05 2.79
C GLN A 161 -20.47 -13.28 2.73
N VAL A 162 -20.96 -14.44 3.16
CA VAL A 162 -20.22 -15.71 3.08
C VAL A 162 -19.96 -16.08 1.63
N GLU A 163 -20.97 -16.04 0.77
CA GLU A 163 -20.85 -16.33 -0.66
C GLU A 163 -19.85 -15.41 -1.35
N MET A 164 -19.92 -14.09 -1.09
CA MET A 164 -18.98 -13.11 -1.64
C MET A 164 -17.53 -13.42 -1.24
N ASN A 165 -17.31 -13.77 0.04
CA ASN A 165 -15.98 -14.13 0.53
C ASN A 165 -15.45 -15.42 -0.11
N GLN A 166 -16.32 -16.42 -0.31
CA GLN A 166 -15.98 -17.66 -1.00
C GLN A 166 -15.64 -17.41 -2.48
N LEU A 167 -16.37 -16.53 -3.15
CA LEU A 167 -16.12 -16.19 -4.55
C LEU A 167 -14.75 -15.51 -4.73
N LEU A 168 -14.39 -14.55 -3.87
CA LEU A 168 -13.06 -13.94 -3.91
C LEU A 168 -11.94 -14.97 -3.61
N ALA A 169 -12.17 -15.89 -2.68
CA ALA A 169 -11.23 -16.97 -2.39
C ALA A 169 -11.04 -17.90 -3.60
N LEU A 170 -12.11 -18.20 -4.34
CA LEU A 170 -12.05 -18.95 -5.59
C LEU A 170 -11.19 -18.24 -6.65
N TYR A 171 -11.39 -16.93 -6.86
CA TYR A 171 -10.59 -16.19 -7.83
C TYR A 171 -9.12 -16.07 -7.43
N ARG A 172 -8.81 -15.93 -6.14
CA ARG A 172 -7.43 -16.00 -5.63
C ARG A 172 -6.80 -17.36 -5.94
N HIS A 173 -7.55 -18.44 -5.73
CA HIS A 173 -7.08 -19.79 -6.05
C HIS A 173 -6.80 -19.96 -7.55
N LYS A 174 -7.75 -19.55 -8.41
CA LYS A 174 -7.56 -19.54 -9.88
C LYS A 174 -6.32 -18.74 -10.27
N GLN A 175 -6.13 -17.54 -9.71
CA GLN A 175 -4.96 -16.72 -10.00
C GLN A 175 -3.64 -17.43 -9.67
N LEU A 176 -3.55 -18.10 -8.51
CA LEU A 176 -2.36 -18.84 -8.10
C LEU A 176 -2.09 -20.07 -8.98
N GLU A 177 -3.14 -20.80 -9.35
CA GLU A 177 -3.04 -21.97 -10.23
C GLU A 177 -2.57 -21.56 -11.62
N LEU A 178 -3.25 -20.58 -12.22
CA LEU A 178 -2.99 -20.13 -13.59
C LEU A 178 -1.63 -19.46 -13.72
N ILE A 179 -1.20 -18.63 -12.75
CA ILE A 179 0.13 -18.00 -12.82
C ILE A 179 1.22 -19.07 -12.72
N SER A 180 1.03 -20.09 -11.88
CA SER A 180 1.98 -21.20 -11.75
C SER A 180 2.06 -22.00 -13.05
N ALA A 181 0.91 -22.32 -13.65
CA ALA A 181 0.84 -23.01 -14.94
C ALA A 181 1.52 -22.21 -16.07
N GLY A 182 1.28 -20.89 -16.15
CA GLY A 182 1.90 -20.04 -17.16
C GLY A 182 3.43 -20.00 -17.06
N PHE A 183 3.97 -19.90 -15.83
CA PHE A 183 5.42 -19.95 -15.60
C PHE A 183 6.00 -21.36 -15.77
N GLU A 184 5.24 -22.41 -15.49
CA GLU A 184 5.64 -23.78 -15.77
C GLU A 184 5.83 -24.00 -17.28
N LYS A 185 4.87 -23.53 -18.10
CA LYS A 185 4.98 -23.58 -19.57
C LYS A 185 6.24 -22.86 -20.08
N LEU A 186 6.50 -21.64 -19.58
CA LEU A 186 7.72 -20.89 -19.91
C LEU A 186 8.98 -21.69 -19.60
N ARG A 187 9.07 -22.29 -18.41
CA ARG A 187 10.24 -23.08 -17.99
C ARG A 187 10.44 -24.36 -18.78
N LYS A 188 9.38 -24.89 -19.41
CA LYS A 188 9.43 -26.08 -20.27
C LYS A 188 9.59 -25.74 -21.75
N ASP A 189 9.78 -24.46 -22.09
CA ASP A 189 9.78 -23.96 -23.48
C ASP A 189 8.50 -24.30 -24.28
N GLU A 190 7.39 -24.52 -23.57
CA GLU A 190 6.08 -24.71 -24.19
C GLU A 190 5.56 -23.38 -24.74
N PRO A 191 4.67 -23.38 -25.75
CA PRO A 191 4.05 -22.16 -26.24
C PRO A 191 3.30 -21.42 -25.11
N VAL A 192 3.62 -20.13 -24.95
CA VAL A 192 2.97 -19.25 -23.96
C VAL A 192 2.41 -18.02 -24.66
N ARG A 193 1.16 -17.72 -24.38
CA ARG A 193 0.41 -16.63 -24.97
C ARG A 193 0.17 -15.56 -23.93
N ILE A 194 0.74 -14.40 -24.17
CA ILE A 194 0.64 -13.24 -23.29
C ILE A 194 -0.31 -12.24 -23.92
N LEU A 195 -1.20 -11.67 -23.12
CA LEU A 195 -2.09 -10.59 -23.53
C LEU A 195 -1.67 -9.30 -22.83
N CYS A 196 -1.40 -8.25 -23.57
CA CYS A 196 -1.25 -6.91 -23.02
C CYS A 196 -2.57 -6.16 -23.22
N TYR A 197 -3.32 -5.95 -22.13
CA TYR A 197 -4.63 -5.31 -22.11
C TYR A 197 -4.50 -3.90 -21.54
N GLY A 198 -4.93 -2.88 -22.28
CA GLY A 198 -4.84 -1.52 -21.74
C GLY A 198 -5.41 -0.41 -22.62
N ASP A 199 -4.91 0.80 -22.39
CA ASP A 199 -5.33 2.01 -23.08
C ASP A 199 -4.36 2.44 -24.20
N SER A 200 -4.20 3.76 -24.41
CA SER A 200 -3.25 4.35 -25.36
C SER A 200 -1.80 3.99 -25.09
N LEU A 201 -1.41 3.77 -23.83
CA LEU A 201 -0.06 3.36 -23.46
C LEU A 201 0.24 1.92 -23.85
N THR A 202 -0.78 1.05 -23.86
CA THR A 202 -0.65 -0.33 -24.34
C THR A 202 -0.75 -0.41 -25.85
N TYR A 203 -1.66 0.37 -26.45
CA TYR A 203 -1.77 0.50 -27.90
C TYR A 203 -0.47 1.00 -28.55
N GLY A 204 0.29 1.79 -27.80
CA GLY A 204 1.52 2.43 -28.26
C GLY A 204 1.28 3.74 -28.99
N TYR A 205 0.27 4.50 -28.56
CA TYR A 205 -0.11 5.79 -29.17
C TYR A 205 1.09 6.71 -29.37
N ASP A 206 1.24 7.25 -30.58
CA ASP A 206 2.28 8.21 -30.93
C ASP A 206 1.90 8.98 -32.19
N ILE A 207 1.76 10.30 -32.09
CA ILE A 207 1.41 11.17 -33.21
C ILE A 207 2.46 12.26 -33.49
N TYR A 208 3.52 12.35 -32.67
CA TYR A 208 4.49 13.43 -32.73
C TYR A 208 5.88 12.97 -33.17
N SER A 209 6.26 11.74 -32.86
CA SER A 209 7.60 11.25 -33.16
C SER A 209 7.81 11.05 -34.66
N THR A 210 9.08 11.06 -35.08
CA THR A 210 9.46 10.77 -36.46
C THR A 210 9.40 9.28 -36.78
N ASP A 211 9.40 8.41 -35.77
CA ASP A 211 9.39 6.96 -35.91
C ASP A 211 7.98 6.35 -35.79
N ARG A 212 6.92 7.16 -35.76
CA ARG A 212 5.55 6.65 -35.76
C ARG A 212 5.18 5.92 -37.06
N ARG A 213 4.18 5.05 -36.97
CA ARG A 213 3.61 4.26 -38.05
C ARG A 213 2.08 4.37 -38.06
N PRO A 214 1.42 4.00 -39.18
CA PRO A 214 -0.04 4.09 -39.29
C PRO A 214 -0.81 3.33 -38.20
N PRO A 215 -2.07 3.68 -37.96
CA PRO A 215 -2.95 2.97 -37.03
C PRO A 215 -3.02 1.46 -37.32
N ASP A 216 -3.31 0.66 -36.30
CA ASP A 216 -3.60 -0.76 -36.52
C ASP A 216 -4.88 -0.92 -37.37
N PRO A 217 -4.83 -1.58 -38.53
CA PRO A 217 -6.01 -1.72 -39.38
C PRO A 217 -7.05 -2.71 -38.81
N ASN A 218 -6.68 -3.53 -37.82
CA ASN A 218 -7.56 -4.56 -37.29
C ASN A 218 -8.56 -3.95 -36.29
N PRO A 219 -9.87 -4.16 -36.46
CA PRO A 219 -10.85 -3.70 -35.49
C PRO A 219 -10.80 -4.55 -34.21
N THR A 220 -11.31 -3.98 -33.12
CA THR A 220 -11.57 -4.72 -31.88
C THR A 220 -12.75 -5.69 -32.05
N SER A 221 -12.99 -6.58 -31.07
CA SER A 221 -14.07 -7.58 -31.13
C SER A 221 -15.46 -6.99 -31.38
N ASN A 222 -15.73 -5.79 -30.86
CA ASN A 222 -16.99 -5.08 -31.10
C ASN A 222 -17.01 -4.18 -32.35
N GLY A 223 -16.00 -4.29 -33.23
CA GLY A 223 -15.92 -3.53 -34.48
C GLY A 223 -15.31 -2.13 -34.35
N SER A 224 -14.79 -1.74 -33.19
CA SER A 224 -14.15 -0.43 -33.03
C SER A 224 -12.83 -0.37 -33.80
N ILE A 225 -12.56 0.75 -34.46
CA ILE A 225 -11.39 0.92 -35.34
C ILE A 225 -10.37 1.86 -34.69
N HIS A 226 -9.09 1.53 -34.80
CA HIS A 226 -8.02 2.43 -34.40
C HIS A 226 -7.85 3.55 -35.44
N VAL A 227 -7.97 4.80 -34.99
CA VAL A 227 -7.86 5.98 -35.87
C VAL A 227 -6.60 6.81 -35.64
N ARG A 228 -5.75 6.37 -34.71
CA ARG A 228 -4.56 7.11 -34.25
C ARG A 228 -3.28 6.34 -34.55
N GLU A 229 -2.26 7.06 -34.96
CA GLU A 229 -0.93 6.52 -35.22
C GLU A 229 -0.33 5.91 -33.94
N ARG A 230 0.66 5.04 -34.13
CA ARG A 230 1.36 4.34 -33.05
C ARG A 230 2.86 4.42 -33.28
N ALA A 231 3.64 4.23 -32.22
CA ALA A 231 5.10 4.22 -32.30
C ALA A 231 5.62 3.12 -33.24
N SER A 232 6.86 3.26 -33.73
CA SER A 232 7.54 2.25 -34.57
C SER A 232 7.47 0.85 -33.95
N ILE A 233 7.55 0.78 -32.63
CA ILE A 233 7.40 -0.41 -31.82
C ILE A 233 6.61 -0.07 -30.55
N THR A 234 5.70 -0.95 -30.18
CA THR A 234 4.90 -0.90 -28.94
C THR A 234 5.57 -1.73 -27.85
N TYR A 235 5.23 -1.50 -26.57
CA TYR A 235 5.85 -2.32 -25.51
C TYR A 235 5.47 -3.81 -25.62
N PRO A 236 4.25 -4.20 -26.07
CA PRO A 236 3.93 -5.61 -26.28
C PRO A 236 4.82 -6.27 -27.35
N GLU A 237 5.07 -5.59 -28.47
CA GLU A 237 5.99 -6.11 -29.51
C GLU A 237 7.43 -6.20 -29.01
N ALA A 238 7.90 -5.20 -28.26
CA ALA A 238 9.24 -5.22 -27.68
C ALA A 238 9.40 -6.30 -26.59
N LEU A 239 8.34 -6.58 -25.84
CA LEU A 239 8.26 -7.68 -24.87
C LEU A 239 8.36 -9.02 -25.59
N GLU A 240 7.55 -9.24 -26.64
CA GLU A 240 7.60 -10.47 -27.46
C GLU A 240 9.01 -10.72 -28.00
N ALA A 241 9.58 -9.73 -28.68
CA ALA A 241 10.89 -9.84 -29.30
C ALA A 241 12.03 -10.10 -28.29
N SER A 242 11.84 -9.70 -27.02
CA SER A 242 12.81 -9.93 -25.96
C SER A 242 12.66 -11.33 -25.35
N LEU A 243 11.42 -11.80 -25.13
CA LEU A 243 11.14 -13.15 -24.65
C LEU A 243 11.54 -14.22 -25.66
N GLN A 244 11.30 -13.97 -26.96
CA GLN A 244 11.66 -14.89 -28.05
C GLN A 244 13.17 -15.08 -28.24
N GLN A 245 14.02 -14.25 -27.63
CA GLN A 245 15.47 -14.52 -27.60
C GLN A 245 15.84 -15.73 -26.73
N ILE A 246 14.94 -16.18 -25.87
CA ILE A 246 15.13 -17.30 -24.95
C ILE A 246 14.04 -18.35 -25.19
N HIS A 247 12.77 -17.93 -25.25
CA HIS A 247 11.60 -18.77 -25.44
C HIS A 247 10.94 -18.45 -26.80
N PRO A 248 11.38 -19.05 -27.92
CA PRO A 248 10.95 -18.66 -29.28
C PRO A 248 9.44 -18.87 -29.55
N ASN A 249 8.77 -19.69 -28.74
CA ASN A 249 7.34 -20.00 -28.86
C ASN A 249 6.42 -19.02 -28.10
N VAL A 250 6.97 -17.99 -27.46
CA VAL A 250 6.16 -16.96 -26.79
C VAL A 250 5.51 -16.05 -27.82
N THR A 251 4.23 -15.75 -27.61
CA THR A 251 3.47 -14.77 -28.39
C THR A 251 2.85 -13.72 -27.47
N VAL A 252 2.78 -12.47 -27.92
CA VAL A 252 2.21 -11.35 -27.17
C VAL A 252 1.18 -10.62 -28.03
N LYS A 253 -0.08 -10.63 -27.57
CA LYS A 253 -1.17 -9.92 -28.23
C LYS A 253 -1.40 -8.55 -27.60
N ASN A 254 -1.59 -7.53 -28.43
CA ASN A 254 -1.90 -6.16 -27.99
C ASN A 254 -3.41 -5.89 -28.04
N TRP A 255 -4.04 -5.74 -26.87
CA TRP A 255 -5.41 -5.29 -26.66
C TRP A 255 -5.46 -3.90 -26.02
N GLY A 256 -4.55 -3.03 -26.44
CA GLY A 256 -4.57 -1.62 -26.11
C GLY A 256 -5.50 -0.83 -27.03
N PHE A 257 -6.33 0.05 -26.48
CA PHE A 257 -7.15 0.98 -27.28
C PHE A 257 -7.08 2.40 -26.72
N SER A 258 -6.76 3.38 -27.58
CA SER A 258 -6.49 4.74 -27.12
C SER A 258 -7.73 5.44 -26.56
N GLY A 259 -7.58 6.05 -25.38
CA GLY A 259 -8.63 6.79 -24.68
C GLY A 259 -9.52 5.93 -23.79
N ASP A 260 -9.35 4.60 -23.78
CA ASP A 260 -10.16 3.73 -22.95
C ASP A 260 -9.83 3.92 -21.46
N THR A 261 -10.89 3.99 -20.66
CA THR A 261 -10.94 3.71 -19.22
C THR A 261 -11.15 2.22 -18.99
N VAL A 262 -11.10 1.76 -17.75
CA VAL A 262 -11.39 0.36 -17.42
C VAL A 262 -12.79 -0.05 -17.89
N ILE A 263 -13.79 0.80 -17.67
CA ILE A 263 -15.18 0.51 -18.04
C ILE A 263 -15.36 0.51 -19.55
N SER A 264 -14.85 1.52 -20.24
CA SER A 264 -15.00 1.62 -21.70
C SER A 264 -14.18 0.57 -22.47
N SER A 265 -13.12 0.04 -21.86
CA SER A 265 -12.34 -1.06 -22.45
C SER A 265 -13.10 -2.39 -22.48
N PHE A 266 -13.92 -2.68 -21.46
CA PHE A 266 -14.60 -3.97 -21.33
C PHE A 266 -15.38 -4.38 -22.60
N PRO A 267 -16.27 -3.53 -23.16
CA PRO A 267 -17.05 -3.88 -24.36
C PRO A 267 -16.22 -3.96 -25.64
N ARG A 268 -15.00 -3.40 -25.72
CA ARG A 268 -14.16 -3.49 -26.94
C ARG A 268 -13.84 -4.92 -27.33
N TRP A 269 -13.60 -5.74 -26.30
CA TRP A 269 -13.08 -7.09 -26.40
C TRP A 269 -14.06 -8.14 -25.91
N ASP A 270 -15.32 -7.76 -25.71
CA ASP A 270 -16.35 -8.66 -25.21
C ASP A 270 -16.66 -9.81 -26.18
N GLY A 271 -17.06 -10.96 -25.65
CA GLY A 271 -17.43 -12.14 -26.43
C GLY A 271 -16.29 -12.89 -27.13
N VAL A 272 -15.02 -12.48 -26.97
CA VAL A 272 -13.86 -13.16 -27.57
C VAL A 272 -12.88 -13.54 -26.48
N ASN A 273 -12.64 -14.84 -26.25
CA ASN A 273 -11.53 -15.29 -25.42
C ASN A 273 -10.24 -15.25 -26.26
N PRO A 274 -9.20 -14.49 -25.86
CA PRO A 274 -7.94 -14.42 -26.58
C PRO A 274 -7.08 -15.68 -26.42
N ASP A 275 -7.52 -16.63 -25.59
CA ASP A 275 -6.82 -17.86 -25.23
C ASP A 275 -5.40 -17.54 -24.73
N ALA A 276 -5.33 -16.61 -23.76
CA ALA A 276 -4.08 -16.16 -23.15
C ALA A 276 -3.78 -16.98 -21.90
N ASP A 277 -2.51 -17.27 -21.66
CA ASP A 277 -2.04 -17.89 -20.42
C ASP A 277 -1.82 -16.83 -19.32
N ILE A 278 -1.37 -15.63 -19.72
CA ILE A 278 -1.09 -14.50 -18.82
C ILE A 278 -1.57 -13.18 -19.45
N THR A 279 -2.29 -12.36 -18.70
CA THR A 279 -2.77 -11.03 -19.08
C THR A 279 -2.11 -9.95 -18.24
N LEU A 280 -1.50 -8.96 -18.90
CA LEU A 280 -0.92 -7.77 -18.29
C LEU A 280 -1.93 -6.64 -18.43
N PHE A 281 -2.46 -6.14 -17.31
CA PHE A 281 -3.37 -5.00 -17.31
C PHE A 281 -2.62 -3.69 -17.06
N MET A 282 -2.77 -2.72 -17.96
CA MET A 282 -2.28 -1.34 -17.79
C MET A 282 -3.39 -0.34 -18.15
N LEU A 283 -4.18 0.03 -17.14
CA LEU A 283 -5.28 1.00 -17.20
C LEU A 283 -5.22 1.91 -15.96
N GLY A 284 -6.06 2.95 -15.92
CA GLY A 284 -6.12 3.90 -14.80
C GLY A 284 -5.63 5.31 -15.15
N HIS A 285 -4.93 5.49 -16.27
CA HIS A 285 -4.53 6.83 -16.71
C HIS A 285 -5.73 7.66 -17.16
N ASN A 286 -6.56 7.13 -18.06
CA ASN A 286 -7.75 7.84 -18.53
C ASN A 286 -8.83 7.91 -17.44
N ASP A 287 -8.95 6.89 -16.59
CA ASP A 287 -9.86 6.86 -15.45
C ASP A 287 -9.57 8.01 -14.49
N SER A 288 -8.28 8.32 -14.22
CA SER A 288 -7.91 9.46 -13.36
C SER A 288 -8.24 10.83 -13.98
N LYS A 289 -8.59 10.87 -15.26
CA LYS A 289 -8.99 12.08 -16.00
C LYS A 289 -10.48 12.11 -16.34
N ASN A 290 -11.19 11.03 -16.07
CA ASN A 290 -12.60 10.93 -16.36
C ASN A 290 -13.43 11.37 -15.15
N ALA A 291 -14.05 12.54 -15.22
CA ALA A 291 -14.91 13.05 -14.15
C ALA A 291 -16.27 12.33 -14.07
N ALA A 292 -16.65 11.55 -15.08
CA ALA A 292 -17.92 10.82 -15.10
C ALA A 292 -17.87 9.46 -14.40
N GLU A 293 -16.67 8.91 -14.18
CA GLU A 293 -16.46 7.60 -13.54
C GLU A 293 -15.86 7.81 -12.15
N SER A 294 -16.48 7.20 -11.13
CA SER A 294 -15.98 7.28 -9.76
C SER A 294 -14.89 6.23 -9.49
N MET A 295 -14.16 6.37 -8.38
CA MET A 295 -13.25 5.32 -7.89
C MET A 295 -13.98 3.98 -7.63
N SER A 296 -15.27 4.03 -7.26
CA SER A 296 -16.08 2.82 -7.10
C SER A 296 -16.32 2.13 -8.45
N ASP A 297 -16.59 2.91 -9.50
CA ASP A 297 -16.79 2.42 -10.86
C ASP A 297 -15.49 1.83 -11.42
N PHE A 298 -14.35 2.46 -11.14
CA PHE A 298 -13.02 1.93 -11.44
C PHE A 298 -12.80 0.55 -10.82
N PHE A 299 -13.06 0.38 -9.52
CA PHE A 299 -12.92 -0.92 -8.85
C PHE A 299 -13.87 -1.96 -9.43
N LYS A 300 -15.15 -1.62 -9.66
CA LYS A 300 -16.13 -2.54 -10.28
C LYS A 300 -15.70 -2.98 -11.67
N GLY A 301 -15.24 -2.04 -12.50
CA GLY A 301 -14.75 -2.33 -13.83
C GLY A 301 -13.53 -3.25 -13.81
N TYR A 302 -12.58 -2.99 -12.90
CA TYR A 302 -11.36 -3.78 -12.80
C TYR A 302 -11.66 -5.21 -12.36
N ARG A 303 -12.46 -5.39 -11.30
CA ARG A 303 -12.91 -6.72 -10.85
C ARG A 303 -13.51 -7.50 -12.01
N ARG A 304 -14.38 -6.88 -12.80
CA ARG A 304 -15.01 -7.50 -13.96
C ARG A 304 -14.02 -7.98 -15.03
N ILE A 305 -12.99 -7.19 -15.38
CA ILE A 305 -11.98 -7.63 -16.36
C ILE A 305 -11.01 -8.68 -15.79
N ILE A 306 -10.70 -8.62 -14.49
CA ILE A 306 -9.86 -9.61 -13.80
C ILE A 306 -10.56 -10.96 -13.78
N GLU A 307 -11.80 -10.98 -13.29
CA GLU A 307 -12.61 -12.20 -13.18
C GLU A 307 -12.83 -12.84 -14.55
N ARG A 308 -13.11 -12.03 -15.59
CA ARG A 308 -13.19 -12.51 -16.98
C ARG A 308 -11.88 -13.16 -17.46
N ALA A 309 -10.73 -12.57 -17.17
CA ALA A 309 -9.44 -13.15 -17.55
C ALA A 309 -9.20 -14.48 -16.83
N LEU A 310 -9.48 -14.56 -15.52
CA LEU A 310 -9.35 -15.78 -14.72
C LEU A 310 -10.31 -16.88 -15.18
N ASP A 311 -11.55 -16.53 -15.53
CA ASP A 311 -12.54 -17.47 -16.08
C ASP A 311 -12.16 -17.98 -17.47
N TRP A 312 -11.45 -17.17 -18.25
CA TRP A 312 -10.86 -17.59 -19.52
C TRP A 312 -9.59 -18.43 -19.40
N GLY A 313 -9.11 -18.66 -18.18
CA GLY A 313 -7.88 -19.43 -17.94
C GLY A 313 -6.60 -18.60 -18.07
N SER A 314 -6.69 -17.27 -18.01
CA SER A 314 -5.53 -16.38 -18.02
C SER A 314 -5.22 -15.88 -16.62
N ALA A 315 -4.00 -16.09 -16.16
CA ALA A 315 -3.49 -15.41 -14.98
C ALA A 315 -3.39 -13.90 -15.22
N VAL A 316 -3.41 -13.08 -14.17
CA VAL A 316 -3.32 -11.62 -14.27
C VAL A 316 -2.05 -11.07 -13.64
N ILE A 317 -1.44 -10.08 -14.28
CA ILE A 317 -0.34 -9.26 -13.76
C ILE A 317 -0.73 -7.79 -13.97
N PHE A 318 -0.56 -6.96 -12.94
CA PHE A 318 -0.88 -5.55 -13.03
C PHE A 318 0.36 -4.73 -13.36
N LEU A 319 0.19 -3.74 -14.23
CA LEU A 319 1.13 -2.67 -14.48
C LEU A 319 0.44 -1.38 -14.07
N THR A 320 1.01 -0.63 -13.12
CA THR A 320 0.47 0.70 -12.79
C THR A 320 0.60 1.64 -13.98
N PRO A 321 -0.17 2.74 -14.05
CA PRO A 321 0.13 3.81 -15.00
C PRO A 321 1.60 4.26 -14.89
N PRO A 322 2.35 4.33 -16.00
CA PRO A 322 3.74 4.76 -16.01
C PRO A 322 3.86 6.25 -15.67
N LYS A 323 5.08 6.64 -15.28
CA LYS A 323 5.38 8.03 -14.99
C LYS A 323 5.25 8.91 -16.24
N GLN A 324 4.57 10.04 -16.10
CA GLN A 324 4.47 11.08 -17.13
C GLN A 324 5.75 11.93 -17.22
N LYS A 325 5.96 12.58 -18.37
CA LYS A 325 7.15 13.42 -18.65
C LYS A 325 7.25 14.65 -17.75
N ASN A 326 6.12 15.29 -17.42
CA ASN A 326 6.06 16.49 -16.59
C ASN A 326 5.57 16.13 -15.17
N ALA A 327 6.11 16.78 -14.15
CA ALA A 327 6.01 16.38 -12.75
C ALA A 327 4.58 16.22 -12.20
N ALA A 328 4.42 15.17 -11.36
CA ALA A 328 3.39 14.91 -10.35
C ALA A 328 1.93 15.18 -10.75
N ASP A 329 1.34 14.22 -11.45
CA ASP A 329 -0.10 14.09 -11.52
C ASP A 329 -0.61 13.22 -10.36
N PHE A 330 -0.94 13.85 -9.23
CA PHE A 330 -1.37 13.12 -8.03
C PHE A 330 -2.63 12.29 -8.26
N THR A 331 -3.46 12.66 -9.25
CA THR A 331 -4.65 11.87 -9.59
C THR A 331 -4.27 10.52 -10.19
N VAL A 332 -3.28 10.48 -11.09
CA VAL A 332 -2.75 9.21 -11.63
C VAL A 332 -2.09 8.37 -10.54
N ASP A 333 -1.42 9.01 -9.57
CA ASP A 333 -0.83 8.29 -8.43
C ASP A 333 -1.89 7.63 -7.55
N ILE A 334 -3.01 8.31 -7.26
CA ILE A 334 -4.15 7.72 -6.53
C ILE A 334 -4.66 6.45 -7.23
N PHE A 335 -4.83 6.49 -8.55
CA PHE A 335 -5.26 5.32 -9.33
C PHE A 335 -4.17 4.24 -9.40
N SER A 336 -2.89 4.62 -9.41
CA SER A 336 -1.78 3.67 -9.30
C SER A 336 -1.81 2.92 -7.96
N GLN A 337 -2.10 3.62 -6.86
CA GLN A 337 -2.31 2.98 -5.56
C GLN A 337 -3.54 2.07 -5.56
N ALA A 338 -4.64 2.46 -6.21
CA ALA A 338 -5.83 1.63 -6.35
C ALA A 338 -5.53 0.32 -7.09
N VAL A 339 -4.76 0.36 -8.18
CA VAL A 339 -4.27 -0.83 -8.91
C VAL A 339 -3.43 -1.74 -8.00
N ILE A 340 -2.54 -1.16 -7.17
CA ILE A 340 -1.74 -1.94 -6.20
C ILE A 340 -2.64 -2.64 -5.17
N GLN A 341 -3.72 -2.00 -4.70
CA GLN A 341 -4.66 -2.63 -3.77
C GLN A 341 -5.49 -3.74 -4.42
N LEU A 342 -5.95 -3.53 -5.66
CA LEU A 342 -6.62 -4.59 -6.45
C LEU A 342 -5.72 -5.80 -6.67
N ALA A 343 -4.44 -5.58 -6.99
CA ALA A 343 -3.48 -6.66 -7.14
C ALA A 343 -3.37 -7.48 -5.85
N LYS A 344 -3.31 -6.83 -4.67
CA LYS A 344 -3.34 -7.52 -3.37
C LYS A 344 -4.65 -8.26 -3.14
N GLU A 345 -5.79 -7.67 -3.53
CA GLU A 345 -7.12 -8.25 -3.37
C GLU A 345 -7.21 -9.63 -4.06
N TYR A 346 -6.65 -9.77 -5.27
CA TYR A 346 -6.64 -11.03 -6.04
C TYR A 346 -5.37 -11.88 -5.85
N GLN A 347 -4.44 -11.47 -4.97
CA GLN A 347 -3.11 -12.10 -4.83
C GLN A 347 -2.33 -12.15 -6.17
N ALA A 348 -2.57 -11.16 -7.01
CA ALA A 348 -1.91 -11.01 -8.29
C ALA A 348 -0.66 -10.15 -8.15
N PRO A 349 0.37 -10.37 -8.96
CA PRO A 349 1.52 -9.52 -8.94
C PRO A 349 1.28 -8.15 -9.58
N VAL A 350 2.03 -7.14 -9.11
CA VAL A 350 1.99 -5.77 -9.64
C VAL A 350 3.39 -5.21 -9.87
N VAL A 351 3.55 -4.52 -10.98
CA VAL A 351 4.77 -3.80 -11.36
C VAL A 351 4.50 -2.32 -11.24
N ASP A 352 5.30 -1.65 -10.43
CA ASP A 352 5.33 -0.19 -10.38
C ASP A 352 6.02 0.35 -11.64
N MET A 353 5.21 0.79 -12.60
CA MET A 353 5.71 1.34 -13.86
C MET A 353 6.37 2.70 -13.68
N SER A 354 6.05 3.45 -12.62
CA SER A 354 6.77 4.69 -12.27
C SER A 354 8.21 4.38 -11.86
N GLN A 355 8.42 3.32 -11.07
CA GLN A 355 9.76 2.81 -10.78
C GLN A 355 10.46 2.29 -12.04
N LEU A 356 9.79 1.46 -12.85
CA LEU A 356 10.37 0.84 -14.05
C LEU A 356 10.85 1.88 -15.08
N THR A 357 10.08 2.94 -15.29
CA THR A 357 10.37 4.06 -16.22
C THR A 357 11.15 5.20 -15.59
N SER A 358 11.60 5.06 -14.33
CA SER A 358 12.33 6.10 -13.62
C SER A 358 13.66 6.41 -14.28
N GLY A 359 13.98 7.70 -14.41
CA GLY A 359 15.28 8.17 -14.93
C GLY A 359 15.43 8.14 -16.45
N ILE A 360 14.41 7.76 -17.22
CA ILE A 360 14.47 7.88 -18.68
C ILE A 360 14.43 9.36 -19.11
N ALA A 361 15.03 9.67 -20.27
CA ALA A 361 15.15 11.04 -20.76
C ALA A 361 13.92 11.50 -21.55
N ALA A 362 13.78 12.82 -21.73
CA ALA A 362 12.65 13.44 -22.44
C ALA A 362 12.44 12.95 -23.88
N ASN A 363 13.48 12.41 -24.52
CA ASN A 363 13.45 11.87 -25.88
C ASN A 363 12.97 10.41 -25.96
N PHE A 364 12.52 9.81 -24.84
CA PHE A 364 11.77 8.54 -24.81
C PHE A 364 10.27 8.77 -24.94
N TYR A 365 9.83 10.03 -24.84
CA TYR A 365 8.43 10.42 -24.89
C TYR A 365 8.08 11.01 -26.26
N SER A 366 6.89 10.69 -26.74
CA SER A 366 6.25 11.36 -27.86
C SER A 366 5.61 12.68 -27.40
N ASP A 367 4.86 12.64 -26.29
CA ASP A 367 4.22 13.80 -25.68
C ASP A 367 4.46 13.86 -24.15
N THR A 368 3.49 14.35 -23.37
CA THR A 368 3.60 14.41 -21.91
C THR A 368 3.26 13.10 -21.21
N VAL A 369 2.56 12.19 -21.90
CA VAL A 369 2.03 10.93 -21.37
C VAL A 369 2.65 9.73 -22.09
N HIS A 370 2.63 9.76 -23.42
CA HIS A 370 2.94 8.64 -24.28
C HIS A 370 4.42 8.58 -24.66
N PHE A 371 4.87 7.35 -24.91
CA PHE A 371 6.23 7.07 -25.33
C PHE A 371 6.36 7.09 -26.85
N ASN A 372 7.58 7.25 -27.36
CA ASN A 372 7.90 6.93 -28.75
C ASN A 372 8.46 5.50 -28.84
N GLY A 373 8.89 5.05 -30.02
CA GLY A 373 9.39 3.67 -30.18
C GLY A 373 10.61 3.37 -29.31
N ARG A 374 11.44 4.37 -29.02
CA ARG A 374 12.54 4.23 -28.05
C ARG A 374 12.03 3.95 -26.64
N GLY A 375 11.01 4.67 -26.19
CA GLY A 375 10.42 4.51 -24.85
C GLY A 375 9.63 3.21 -24.70
N TYR A 376 8.77 2.87 -25.65
CA TYR A 376 8.06 1.59 -25.64
C TYR A 376 9.02 0.40 -25.77
N GLY A 377 10.07 0.52 -26.60
CA GLY A 377 11.14 -0.46 -26.70
C GLY A 377 11.86 -0.67 -25.38
N PHE A 378 12.15 0.41 -24.63
CA PHE A 378 12.70 0.31 -23.28
C PHE A 378 11.76 -0.45 -22.33
N ILE A 379 10.46 -0.10 -22.32
CA ILE A 379 9.48 -0.72 -21.43
C ILE A 379 9.37 -2.23 -21.70
N GLY A 380 9.16 -2.65 -22.94
CA GLY A 380 8.97 -4.07 -23.26
C GLY A 380 10.20 -4.92 -22.91
N LYS A 381 11.40 -4.43 -23.21
CA LYS A 381 12.67 -5.09 -22.85
C LYS A 381 12.86 -5.22 -21.33
N ARG A 382 12.45 -4.21 -20.55
CA ARG A 382 12.51 -4.25 -19.09
C ARG A 382 11.49 -5.23 -18.51
N LEU A 383 10.26 -5.20 -19.02
CA LEU A 383 9.18 -6.12 -18.63
C LEU A 383 9.51 -7.58 -18.95
N ALA A 384 10.33 -7.87 -19.98
CA ALA A 384 10.77 -9.25 -20.24
C ALA A 384 11.47 -9.89 -19.03
N SER A 385 12.14 -9.08 -18.19
CA SER A 385 12.79 -9.55 -16.95
C SER A 385 11.80 -10.17 -15.95
N LEU A 386 10.50 -9.92 -16.08
CA LEU A 386 9.47 -10.48 -15.21
C LEU A 386 9.25 -11.99 -15.46
N PHE A 387 9.58 -12.48 -16.65
CA PHE A 387 9.25 -13.82 -17.12
C PHE A 387 10.44 -14.79 -17.12
N LEU A 388 11.67 -14.29 -17.00
CA LEU A 388 12.89 -15.05 -17.33
C LEU A 388 13.70 -15.52 -16.12
N GLY A 389 13.30 -15.13 -14.91
CA GLY A 389 13.89 -15.63 -13.67
C GLY A 389 13.17 -16.86 -13.14
N LYS A 390 13.32 -17.16 -11.84
CA LYS A 390 12.57 -18.24 -11.18
C LYS A 390 11.06 -18.07 -11.40
N THR A 391 10.47 -17.07 -10.76
CA THR A 391 9.11 -16.59 -11.00
C THR A 391 9.07 -15.14 -10.57
N LEU A 392 8.07 -14.39 -11.02
CA LEU A 392 7.88 -13.03 -10.52
C LEU A 392 7.54 -12.99 -9.01
N LEU A 393 6.95 -14.06 -8.47
CA LEU A 393 6.70 -14.22 -7.04
C LEU A 393 7.96 -14.52 -6.22
N ASN A 394 9.00 -15.08 -6.84
CA ASN A 394 10.23 -15.51 -6.16
C ASN A 394 11.49 -15.09 -6.94
N MET A 395 11.53 -13.85 -7.41
CA MET A 395 12.70 -13.33 -8.11
C MET A 395 13.86 -13.09 -7.13
N SER A 396 15.07 -13.43 -7.56
CA SER A 396 16.30 -13.14 -6.82
C SER A 396 16.46 -11.64 -6.60
N LYS A 397 16.48 -11.21 -5.34
CA LYS A 397 16.69 -9.80 -4.95
C LYS A 397 18.13 -9.62 -4.52
N VAL A 398 18.86 -8.71 -5.16
CA VAL A 398 20.31 -8.53 -4.96
C VAL A 398 20.65 -7.11 -4.51
N LYS A 399 21.72 -6.99 -3.72
CA LYS A 399 22.36 -5.75 -3.25
C LYS A 399 23.89 -5.87 -3.35
N GLY A 400 24.62 -4.82 -2.95
CA GLY A 400 26.07 -4.88 -2.92
C GLY A 400 26.61 -6.04 -2.08
N ASN A 401 27.62 -6.73 -2.61
CA ASN A 401 28.27 -7.93 -2.07
C ASN A 401 27.45 -9.23 -2.15
N ASP A 402 26.28 -9.22 -2.80
CA ASP A 402 25.59 -10.46 -3.16
C ASP A 402 26.23 -11.09 -4.41
N ALA A 403 25.95 -12.37 -4.66
CA ALA A 403 26.30 -13.06 -5.90
C ALA A 403 25.19 -14.03 -6.32
N LEU A 404 24.97 -14.16 -7.62
CA LEU A 404 24.12 -15.20 -8.21
C LEU A 404 25.00 -16.27 -8.82
N ASN A 405 24.89 -17.50 -8.32
CA ASN A 405 25.61 -18.64 -8.86
C ASN A 405 25.00 -19.11 -10.19
N VAL A 406 25.67 -20.05 -10.85
CA VAL A 406 25.22 -20.64 -12.12
C VAL A 406 24.22 -21.79 -11.96
N VAL A 407 23.65 -22.01 -10.78
CA VAL A 407 22.69 -23.10 -10.56
C VAL A 407 21.28 -22.61 -10.88
N ILE A 408 20.59 -23.30 -11.79
CA ILE A 408 19.24 -22.93 -12.28
C ILE A 408 18.25 -22.80 -11.10
N GLU A 409 18.21 -23.77 -10.19
CA GLU A 409 17.29 -23.75 -9.05
C GLU A 409 17.55 -22.59 -8.06
N ASN A 410 18.81 -22.20 -7.91
CA ASN A 410 19.24 -21.17 -6.95
C ASN A 410 19.16 -19.75 -7.50
N SER A 411 19.45 -19.57 -8.79
CA SER A 411 19.56 -18.23 -9.40
C SER A 411 18.56 -17.99 -10.51
N GLY A 412 17.85 -19.03 -10.98
CA GLY A 412 16.88 -18.93 -12.07
C GLY A 412 17.51 -18.54 -13.40
N ILE A 413 18.76 -18.94 -13.64
CA ILE A 413 19.45 -18.62 -14.89
C ILE A 413 18.83 -19.38 -16.08
N GLN A 414 18.89 -18.76 -17.24
CA GLN A 414 18.56 -19.37 -18.53
C GLN A 414 19.80 -19.35 -19.42
N PHE A 415 20.03 -20.38 -20.23
CA PHE A 415 21.18 -20.39 -21.15
C PHE A 415 20.87 -21.21 -22.40
N ASN A 416 21.56 -20.89 -23.50
CA ASN A 416 21.37 -21.58 -24.77
C ASN A 416 22.14 -22.90 -24.84
N GLU A 417 21.91 -23.66 -25.91
CA GLU A 417 22.54 -24.96 -26.19
C GLU A 417 24.08 -24.95 -26.23
N ASN A 418 24.70 -23.77 -26.39
CA ASN A 418 26.15 -23.60 -26.40
C ASN A 418 26.75 -23.39 -24.99
N ALA A 419 25.96 -23.53 -23.94
CA ALA A 419 26.38 -23.49 -22.55
C ALA A 419 26.02 -24.79 -21.83
N THR A 420 26.94 -25.31 -21.01
CA THR A 420 26.74 -26.58 -20.28
C THR A 420 27.26 -26.48 -18.85
N LEU A 421 26.50 -26.98 -17.88
CA LEU A 421 26.97 -27.12 -16.50
C LEU A 421 28.03 -28.22 -16.42
N SER A 422 29.10 -27.96 -15.67
CA SER A 422 30.20 -28.91 -15.44
C SER A 422 30.67 -28.82 -14.01
N ALA A 423 31.00 -29.98 -13.44
CA ALA A 423 31.68 -30.10 -12.15
C ALA A 423 33.20 -30.30 -12.33
N SER A 424 34.00 -29.83 -11.38
CA SER A 424 35.45 -30.03 -11.35
C SER A 424 36.02 -29.72 -9.96
N PRO A 425 37.03 -30.47 -9.47
CA PRO A 425 37.74 -30.16 -8.21
C PRO A 425 38.53 -28.84 -8.25
N TYR A 426 38.65 -28.21 -9.42
CA TYR A 426 39.34 -26.93 -9.58
C TYR A 426 38.40 -25.73 -9.62
N PHE A 427 37.08 -25.93 -9.58
CA PHE A 427 36.12 -24.84 -9.58
C PHE A 427 35.89 -24.32 -8.15
N PRO A 428 35.88 -23.00 -7.93
CA PRO A 428 35.85 -22.40 -6.59
C PRO A 428 34.47 -22.41 -5.91
N THR A 429 33.44 -22.93 -6.59
CA THR A 429 32.04 -22.89 -6.22
C THR A 429 31.55 -24.27 -5.84
N GLU A 430 31.30 -24.56 -4.56
CA GLU A 430 30.95 -25.90 -4.06
C GLU A 430 29.83 -26.61 -4.86
N ASP A 431 30.07 -27.86 -5.23
CA ASP A 431 29.09 -28.77 -5.85
C ASP A 431 28.24 -29.45 -4.76
N VAL A 432 26.94 -29.56 -5.00
CA VAL A 432 26.00 -30.25 -4.11
C VAL A 432 26.03 -31.78 -4.27
N SER A 433 26.58 -32.28 -5.37
CA SER A 433 26.55 -33.69 -5.75
C SER A 433 27.85 -34.44 -5.44
N GLU A 434 29.00 -33.76 -5.47
CA GLU A 434 30.31 -34.36 -5.28
C GLU A 434 31.16 -33.53 -4.31
N VAL A 435 31.51 -34.13 -3.16
CA VAL A 435 32.34 -33.48 -2.14
C VAL A 435 33.73 -33.16 -2.70
N GLY A 436 34.16 -31.91 -2.57
CA GLY A 436 35.46 -31.44 -3.05
C GLY A 436 35.49 -31.02 -4.52
N SER A 437 34.37 -31.14 -5.22
CA SER A 437 34.16 -30.56 -6.55
C SER A 437 33.43 -29.23 -6.46
N GLY A 438 33.59 -28.40 -7.48
CA GLY A 438 32.79 -27.22 -7.69
C GLY A 438 32.10 -27.17 -9.05
N ILE A 439 31.14 -26.26 -9.23
CA ILE A 439 30.30 -26.14 -10.45
C ILE A 439 30.58 -24.85 -11.22
N ALA A 440 30.74 -24.96 -12.53
CA ALA A 440 30.76 -23.82 -13.45
C ALA A 440 29.82 -24.03 -14.63
N LEU A 441 29.35 -22.94 -15.22
CA LEU A 441 28.71 -22.94 -16.53
C LEU A 441 29.78 -22.72 -17.60
N VAL A 442 30.03 -23.75 -18.40
CA VAL A 442 31.01 -23.72 -19.48
C VAL A 442 30.34 -23.10 -20.72
N LEU A 443 30.71 -21.88 -21.05
CA LEU A 443 30.24 -21.16 -22.25
C LEU A 443 31.17 -21.48 -23.42
N ARG A 444 30.73 -22.28 -24.39
CA ARG A 444 31.45 -22.49 -25.67
C ARG A 444 31.30 -21.25 -26.56
N THR A 445 31.91 -21.23 -27.75
CA THR A 445 31.68 -20.15 -28.71
C THR A 445 30.19 -19.99 -29.00
N GLY A 446 29.67 -18.77 -28.85
CA GLY A 446 28.23 -18.47 -28.94
C GLY A 446 27.41 -18.90 -27.71
N GLY A 447 28.05 -19.46 -26.69
CA GLY A 447 27.45 -19.79 -25.41
C GLY A 447 26.97 -18.55 -24.70
N LYS A 448 25.68 -18.52 -24.33
CA LYS A 448 25.03 -17.36 -23.75
C LYS A 448 24.17 -17.74 -22.56
N VAL A 449 24.29 -16.96 -21.49
CA VAL A 449 23.52 -17.11 -20.25
C VAL A 449 22.84 -15.81 -19.88
N TYR A 450 21.71 -15.89 -19.21
CA TYR A 450 20.88 -14.79 -18.74
C TYR A 450 20.68 -14.90 -17.23
N PHE A 451 21.04 -13.83 -16.52
CA PHE A 451 20.77 -13.64 -15.10
C PHE A 451 19.67 -12.61 -14.94
N THR A 452 18.58 -12.98 -14.27
CA THR A 452 17.45 -12.10 -14.02
C THR A 452 17.26 -11.87 -12.53
N PHE A 453 17.18 -10.61 -12.13
CA PHE A 453 17.17 -10.21 -10.72
C PHE A 453 16.47 -8.87 -10.49
N TYR A 454 16.09 -8.63 -9.24
CA TYR A 454 15.66 -7.34 -8.74
C TYR A 454 16.81 -6.67 -7.97
N ALA A 455 17.33 -5.57 -8.50
CA ALA A 455 18.30 -4.74 -7.79
C ALA A 455 17.58 -3.98 -6.66
N LYS A 456 18.02 -4.18 -5.41
CA LYS A 456 17.46 -3.48 -4.24
C LYS A 456 18.03 -2.08 -4.06
N GLU A 457 19.17 -1.80 -4.66
CA GLU A 457 19.96 -0.59 -4.47
C GLU A 457 20.25 0.06 -5.83
N ASN A 458 20.52 1.37 -5.80
CA ASN A 458 20.92 2.12 -7.00
C ASN A 458 22.42 1.92 -7.26
N ASN A 459 22.85 2.13 -8.51
CA ASN A 459 24.26 2.04 -8.93
C ASN A 459 24.92 0.70 -8.59
N LEU A 460 24.18 -0.40 -8.77
CA LEU A 460 24.67 -1.74 -8.48
C LEU A 460 25.47 -2.28 -9.67
N LEU A 461 26.80 -2.36 -9.52
CA LEU A 461 27.71 -2.95 -10.50
C LEU A 461 27.47 -4.47 -10.54
N PHE A 462 27.47 -5.05 -11.73
CA PHE A 462 27.40 -6.49 -11.90
C PHE A 462 28.61 -7.01 -12.67
N LEU A 463 29.28 -8.00 -12.09
CA LEU A 463 30.61 -8.47 -12.47
C LEU A 463 30.58 -9.98 -12.72
N PRO A 464 30.70 -10.42 -13.98
CA PRO A 464 30.92 -11.83 -14.30
C PRO A 464 32.19 -12.36 -13.62
N ALA A 465 32.05 -13.40 -12.80
CA ALA A 465 33.18 -14.15 -12.25
C ALA A 465 33.50 -15.32 -13.18
N VAL A 466 34.60 -15.22 -13.94
CA VAL A 466 34.90 -16.14 -15.04
C VAL A 466 36.31 -16.71 -14.93
N TYR A 467 36.57 -17.77 -15.68
CA TYR A 467 37.90 -18.33 -15.90
C TYR A 467 38.03 -18.79 -17.34
N ALA A 468 38.97 -18.19 -18.07
CA ALA A 468 39.29 -18.54 -19.45
C ALA A 468 40.60 -19.33 -19.60
N GLY A 469 41.23 -19.72 -18.48
CA GLY A 469 42.56 -20.33 -18.48
C GLY A 469 43.65 -19.38 -19.00
N SER A 470 44.70 -19.94 -19.61
CA SER A 470 45.81 -19.20 -20.22
C SER A 470 45.51 -18.67 -21.64
N LYS A 471 44.23 -18.53 -21.99
CA LYS A 471 43.77 -18.21 -23.35
C LYS A 471 43.24 -16.78 -23.44
N THR A 472 42.78 -16.41 -24.64
CA THR A 472 42.07 -15.16 -24.85
C THR A 472 40.67 -15.19 -24.23
N LEU A 473 40.18 -14.01 -23.87
CA LEU A 473 38.81 -13.76 -23.45
C LEU A 473 38.18 -12.79 -24.45
N ASN A 474 36.93 -13.07 -24.84
CA ASN A 474 36.07 -12.13 -25.54
C ASN A 474 34.62 -12.35 -25.11
N LEU A 475 34.18 -11.62 -24.07
CA LEU A 475 32.82 -11.73 -23.52
C LEU A 475 32.01 -10.49 -23.83
N LYS A 476 30.83 -10.67 -24.40
CA LYS A 476 29.82 -9.61 -24.50
C LYS A 476 28.89 -9.69 -23.29
N VAL A 477 28.78 -8.59 -22.57
CA VAL A 477 27.79 -8.42 -21.51
C VAL A 477 26.76 -7.41 -21.98
N GLU A 478 25.48 -7.75 -21.88
CA GLU A 478 24.38 -6.90 -22.34
C GLU A 478 23.28 -6.82 -21.28
N MET A 479 22.81 -5.60 -21.01
CA MET A 479 21.79 -5.32 -20.02
C MET A 479 20.42 -5.17 -20.68
N SER A 480 19.43 -5.90 -20.14
CA SER A 480 18.00 -5.84 -20.46
C SER A 480 17.75 -5.85 -21.96
N PHE A 481 18.28 -6.85 -22.68
CA PHE A 481 18.10 -7.01 -24.13
C PHE A 481 18.54 -5.78 -24.95
N GLY A 482 19.57 -5.09 -24.47
CA GLY A 482 20.08 -3.85 -25.06
C GLY A 482 19.09 -2.69 -24.92
N ALA A 483 18.30 -2.66 -23.85
CA ALA A 483 17.51 -1.47 -23.51
C ALA A 483 18.47 -0.31 -23.22
N ASP A 484 18.11 0.88 -23.72
CA ASP A 484 18.90 2.07 -23.40
C ASP A 484 18.80 2.34 -21.89
N PRO A 485 19.92 2.55 -21.18
CA PRO A 485 19.88 2.66 -19.75
C PRO A 485 19.23 3.97 -19.31
N ALA A 486 18.48 3.90 -18.20
CA ALA A 486 18.02 5.07 -17.48
C ALA A 486 19.22 5.88 -16.95
N ASN A 487 19.00 7.17 -16.73
CA ASN A 487 19.98 8.04 -16.09
C ASN A 487 20.16 7.69 -14.61
N ASN A 488 21.40 7.88 -14.15
CA ASN A 488 21.79 7.69 -12.76
C ASN A 488 21.06 8.66 -11.83
N VAL A 489 20.93 8.28 -10.55
CA VAL A 489 20.22 9.08 -9.53
C VAL A 489 21.14 10.11 -8.86
N THR A 490 22.45 9.86 -8.87
CA THR A 490 23.42 10.61 -8.07
C THR A 490 24.36 11.44 -8.96
N SER A 491 24.13 12.75 -9.02
CA SER A 491 25.05 13.73 -9.63
C SER A 491 26.41 13.79 -8.90
N TYR A 492 26.42 13.46 -7.60
CA TYR A 492 27.59 13.51 -6.73
C TYR A 492 28.57 12.35 -6.95
N ALA A 493 28.07 11.14 -7.21
CA ALA A 493 28.93 9.96 -7.44
C ALA A 493 29.82 10.12 -8.69
N PHE A 494 29.45 10.95 -9.66
CA PHE A 494 30.28 11.24 -10.86
C PHE A 494 30.95 12.61 -10.81
N ARG A 495 30.78 13.39 -9.73
CA ARG A 495 31.18 14.82 -9.63
C ARG A 495 30.73 15.66 -10.83
N THR A 496 29.63 15.28 -11.48
CA THR A 496 29.07 16.02 -12.62
C THR A 496 27.92 16.87 -12.11
N THR A 497 28.10 18.19 -12.07
CA THR A 497 27.05 19.15 -11.70
C THR A 497 26.02 19.35 -12.82
N ASN A 498 26.18 18.68 -13.97
CA ASN A 498 25.38 18.89 -15.17
C ASN A 498 24.79 17.58 -15.71
N ALA A 499 23.47 17.54 -15.89
CA ALA A 499 22.77 16.40 -16.52
C ALA A 499 23.29 16.06 -17.92
N ARG A 500 23.90 17.02 -18.64
CA ARG A 500 24.55 16.81 -19.94
C ARG A 500 25.88 16.04 -19.85
N ALA A 501 26.50 15.99 -18.68
CA ALA A 501 27.81 15.38 -18.45
C ALA A 501 27.72 14.04 -17.68
N MET A 502 26.51 13.55 -17.36
CA MET A 502 26.35 12.27 -16.67
C MET A 502 26.76 11.10 -17.57
N ASN A 503 27.72 10.29 -17.12
CA ASN A 503 28.06 9.03 -17.77
C ASN A 503 26.88 8.07 -17.65
N LYS A 504 26.20 7.82 -18.76
CA LYS A 504 25.16 6.78 -18.82
C LYS A 504 25.82 5.41 -18.67
N PRO A 505 25.15 4.45 -18.02
CA PRO A 505 25.58 3.07 -18.08
C PRO A 505 25.73 2.64 -19.54
N LEU A 506 26.59 1.66 -19.80
CA LEU A 506 26.54 0.99 -21.09
C LEU A 506 25.31 0.07 -21.15
N LYS A 507 24.70 -0.04 -22.33
CA LYS A 507 23.73 -1.11 -22.61
C LYS A 507 24.41 -2.43 -22.93
N THR A 508 25.63 -2.34 -23.46
CA THR A 508 26.45 -3.47 -23.90
C THR A 508 27.92 -3.11 -23.70
N ALA A 509 28.71 -4.04 -23.16
CA ALA A 509 30.16 -3.95 -23.08
C ALA A 509 30.78 -5.25 -23.61
N THR A 510 31.94 -5.13 -24.24
CA THR A 510 32.78 -6.28 -24.59
C THR A 510 34.04 -6.24 -23.76
N TYR A 511 34.27 -7.32 -22.99
CA TYR A 511 35.45 -7.52 -22.16
C TYR A 511 36.40 -8.46 -22.88
N VAL A 512 37.62 -7.99 -23.11
CA VAL A 512 38.71 -8.78 -23.71
C VAL A 512 39.82 -9.04 -22.70
N THR A 513 40.74 -9.96 -23.00
CA THR A 513 41.88 -10.28 -22.11
C THR A 513 42.65 -9.04 -21.65
N ALA A 514 42.82 -8.06 -22.52
CA ALA A 514 43.56 -6.82 -22.23
C ALA A 514 42.85 -5.91 -21.20
N ASP A 515 41.54 -6.10 -20.97
CA ASP A 515 40.79 -5.34 -19.98
C ASP A 515 40.96 -5.88 -18.55
N LEU A 516 41.66 -7.01 -18.39
CA LEU A 516 41.77 -7.72 -17.11
C LEU A 516 43.13 -7.49 -16.46
N ASN A 517 43.12 -7.19 -15.16
CA ASN A 517 44.33 -7.24 -14.34
C ASN A 517 44.50 -8.65 -13.77
N TRP A 518 45.65 -9.26 -14.05
CA TRP A 518 45.97 -10.63 -13.64
C TRP A 518 46.26 -10.68 -12.14
N TYR A 519 45.22 -10.77 -11.31
CA TYR A 519 45.39 -11.11 -9.90
C TYR A 519 45.13 -12.59 -9.69
N ASN A 520 46.21 -13.35 -9.84
CA ASN A 520 46.36 -14.76 -9.45
C ASN A 520 45.81 -15.81 -10.44
N ALA A 521 46.55 -16.90 -10.60
CA ALA A 521 46.39 -17.91 -11.66
C ALA A 521 45.14 -18.80 -11.58
N ALA A 522 44.16 -18.48 -10.71
CA ALA A 522 43.08 -19.40 -10.34
C ALA A 522 41.65 -18.87 -10.56
N ALA A 523 41.41 -17.55 -10.68
CA ALA A 523 40.09 -16.99 -11.00
C ALA A 523 40.22 -15.59 -11.61
N LEU A 524 39.53 -15.30 -12.72
CA LEU A 524 39.48 -13.96 -13.28
C LEU A 524 38.24 -13.26 -12.72
N PHE A 525 38.48 -12.37 -11.76
CA PHE A 525 37.49 -11.37 -11.41
C PHE A 525 37.63 -10.22 -12.40
N ILE A 526 36.51 -9.75 -12.96
CA ILE A 526 36.47 -8.40 -13.54
C ILE A 526 36.50 -7.42 -12.33
N ASP A 527 37.66 -7.30 -11.69
CA ASP A 527 37.90 -6.50 -10.48
C ASP A 527 38.02 -5.01 -10.85
N GLY A 528 37.80 -4.12 -9.86
CA GLY A 528 37.56 -2.66 -9.89
C GLY A 528 38.57 -1.74 -10.60
N ARG A 529 39.36 -2.28 -11.52
CA ARG A 529 40.20 -1.59 -12.49
C ARG A 529 39.60 -1.62 -13.91
N ILE A 530 38.29 -1.88 -14.01
CA ILE A 530 37.54 -1.75 -15.26
C ILE A 530 37.68 -0.31 -15.73
N ASN A 531 38.13 -0.13 -16.98
CA ASN A 531 38.09 1.18 -17.61
C ASN A 531 36.68 1.77 -17.43
N ALA A 532 36.54 2.98 -16.92
CA ALA A 532 35.23 3.60 -16.66
C ALA A 532 34.29 3.57 -17.88
N SER A 533 34.86 3.53 -19.09
CA SER A 533 34.13 3.35 -20.35
C SER A 533 33.49 1.97 -20.57
N LYS A 534 33.79 0.97 -19.74
CA LYS A 534 33.30 -0.43 -19.81
C LYS A 534 32.50 -0.85 -18.57
N LEU A 535 32.11 0.10 -17.71
CA LEU A 535 31.34 -0.20 -16.51
C LEU A 535 29.87 -0.55 -16.86
N MET A 536 29.41 -1.71 -16.40
CA MET A 536 28.03 -2.18 -16.56
C MET A 536 27.35 -2.26 -15.19
N TYR A 537 26.30 -1.46 -14.97
CA TYR A 537 25.63 -1.39 -13.66
C TYR A 537 24.14 -1.08 -13.81
N ALA A 538 23.36 -1.49 -12.80
CA ALA A 538 21.97 -1.11 -12.63
C ALA A 538 21.92 0.30 -12.01
N PRO A 539 21.51 1.35 -12.75
CA PRO A 539 21.53 2.72 -12.25
C PRO A 539 20.50 2.96 -11.14
N ARG A 540 19.47 2.10 -11.03
CA ARG A 540 18.35 2.23 -10.11
C ARG A 540 17.94 0.87 -9.56
N ALA A 541 17.25 0.87 -8.42
CA ALA A 541 16.51 -0.30 -7.98
C ALA A 541 15.44 -0.70 -9.01
N GLY A 542 15.22 -1.99 -9.20
CA GLY A 542 14.23 -2.52 -10.15
C GLY A 542 14.65 -3.84 -10.80
N TYR A 543 13.87 -4.27 -11.80
CA TYR A 543 14.03 -5.55 -12.50
C TYR A 543 15.06 -5.48 -13.61
N TYR A 544 16.10 -6.31 -13.60
CA TYR A 544 17.13 -6.36 -14.64
C TYR A 544 17.31 -7.79 -15.14
N THR A 545 17.63 -7.91 -16.42
CA THR A 545 18.23 -9.12 -17.00
C THR A 545 19.61 -8.75 -17.53
N VAL A 546 20.63 -9.55 -17.22
CA VAL A 546 21.99 -9.39 -17.73
C VAL A 546 22.33 -10.65 -18.50
N SER A 547 22.72 -10.50 -19.77
CA SER A 547 23.24 -11.61 -20.55
C SER A 547 24.75 -11.55 -20.68
N ILE A 548 25.39 -12.71 -20.64
CA ILE A 548 26.82 -12.90 -20.85
C ILE A 548 26.97 -13.89 -22.00
N GLU A 549 27.65 -13.47 -23.06
CA GLU A 549 27.83 -14.25 -24.29
C GLU A 549 29.33 -14.39 -24.58
N ASN A 550 29.76 -15.62 -24.84
CA ASN A 550 31.12 -15.90 -25.26
C ASN A 550 31.28 -15.71 -26.76
N LEU A 551 32.01 -14.67 -27.15
CA LEU A 551 32.38 -14.36 -28.53
C LEU A 551 33.76 -14.91 -28.92
N ASP A 552 34.46 -15.55 -27.99
CA ASP A 552 35.76 -16.17 -28.24
C ASP A 552 35.59 -17.57 -28.87
N THR A 553 36.65 -18.03 -29.51
CA THR A 553 36.82 -19.39 -30.04
C THR A 553 37.03 -20.45 -28.95
N TYR A 554 37.43 -20.02 -27.74
CA TYR A 554 37.68 -20.90 -26.62
C TYR A 554 36.55 -20.86 -25.60
N ALA A 555 36.32 -21.98 -24.92
CA ALA A 555 35.35 -22.05 -23.85
C ALA A 555 35.77 -21.22 -22.64
N VAL A 556 34.79 -20.58 -21.99
CA VAL A 556 34.97 -19.79 -20.77
C VAL A 556 34.12 -20.41 -19.67
N ASN A 557 34.71 -20.63 -18.50
CA ASN A 557 33.98 -21.10 -17.33
C ASN A 557 33.41 -19.89 -16.59
N LEU A 558 32.10 -19.85 -16.38
CA LEU A 558 31.43 -18.84 -15.56
C LEU A 558 31.03 -19.47 -14.22
N PHE A 559 31.33 -18.79 -13.12
CA PHE A 559 31.03 -19.27 -11.77
C PHE A 559 29.83 -18.56 -11.15
N SER A 560 29.75 -17.24 -11.34
CA SER A 560 28.70 -16.41 -10.78
C SER A 560 28.60 -15.04 -11.47
N LEU A 561 27.52 -14.32 -11.17
CA LEU A 561 27.41 -12.89 -11.36
C LEU A 561 27.48 -12.22 -9.99
N GLU A 562 28.57 -11.52 -9.71
CA GLU A 562 28.77 -10.80 -8.46
C GLU A 562 28.22 -9.39 -8.53
N PHE A 563 27.74 -8.89 -7.39
CA PHE A 563 27.22 -7.55 -7.26
C PHE A 563 28.08 -6.73 -6.32
N ARG A 564 28.44 -5.52 -6.75
CA ARG A 564 29.13 -4.56 -5.90
C ARG A 564 28.34 -3.26 -5.90
N ASN A 565 28.16 -2.67 -4.73
CA ASN A 565 27.80 -1.26 -4.72
C ASN A 565 28.98 -0.53 -5.34
N ALA A 566 28.75 0.29 -6.35
CA ALA A 566 29.73 1.26 -6.78
C ALA A 566 29.80 2.30 -5.65
N PRO A 567 30.69 2.18 -4.65
CA PRO A 567 30.69 3.14 -3.58
C PRO A 567 31.24 4.44 -4.19
N ASP A 568 31.17 5.52 -3.43
CA ASP A 568 31.97 6.73 -3.65
C ASP A 568 33.49 6.46 -3.77
N SER A 569 33.97 5.20 -3.81
CA SER A 569 35.36 4.79 -3.99
C SER A 569 35.75 4.36 -5.42
N ILE A 570 34.81 4.01 -6.32
CA ILE A 570 35.15 3.83 -7.75
C ILE A 570 35.35 5.21 -8.42
N PHE A 571 34.72 6.26 -7.86
CA PHE A 571 34.73 7.61 -8.42
C PHE A 571 35.17 8.71 -7.45
N GLY A 572 35.30 8.43 -6.16
CA GLY A 572 35.96 9.31 -5.20
C GLY A 572 37.26 8.67 -4.78
N ASN A 573 38.35 9.15 -5.39
CA ASN A 573 39.75 9.24 -4.92
C ASN A 573 40.35 8.21 -3.93
N ASN A 574 39.74 7.10 -3.57
CA ASN A 574 40.25 6.18 -2.55
C ASN A 574 40.62 4.80 -3.11
N GLY A 575 40.53 4.61 -4.43
CA GLY A 575 41.22 3.52 -5.13
C GLY A 575 42.51 4.05 -5.73
N LEU A 576 43.67 3.64 -5.21
CA LEU A 576 44.96 3.89 -5.85
C LEU A 576 44.95 3.24 -7.23
N SER A 577 45.06 4.04 -8.30
CA SER A 577 45.28 3.54 -9.65
C SER A 577 46.74 3.11 -9.77
N THR A 578 47.02 1.81 -9.86
CA THR A 578 48.40 1.35 -10.07
C THR A 578 48.82 1.61 -11.51
N LEU A 579 49.66 2.61 -11.74
CA LEU A 579 50.45 2.74 -12.95
C LEU A 579 51.69 1.87 -12.71
N GLY A 580 51.92 0.86 -13.55
CA GLY A 580 53.16 0.06 -13.47
C GLY A 580 54.40 0.91 -13.80
N THR A 581 55.23 0.45 -14.73
CA THR A 581 56.35 1.26 -15.22
C THR A 581 55.81 2.41 -16.08
N PHE A 582 55.86 3.65 -15.59
CA PHE A 582 55.38 4.84 -16.30
C PHE A 582 56.55 5.75 -16.71
N THR A 583 56.63 6.05 -18.01
CA THR A 583 57.67 6.89 -18.64
C THR A 583 57.11 8.13 -19.33
N GLY A 584 55.79 8.37 -19.21
CA GLY A 584 55.11 9.52 -19.79
C GLY A 584 55.23 10.80 -18.95
N ASP A 585 54.56 11.85 -19.40
CA ASP A 585 54.45 13.11 -18.68
C ASP A 585 53.26 13.08 -17.70
N ILE A 586 53.51 13.32 -16.41
CA ILE A 586 52.47 13.35 -15.38
C ILE A 586 51.40 14.42 -15.65
N LEU A 587 51.71 15.45 -16.46
CA LEU A 587 50.75 16.47 -16.87
C LEU A 587 49.62 15.89 -17.71
N THR A 588 49.83 14.73 -18.36
CA THR A 588 48.81 14.03 -19.15
C THR A 588 47.85 13.21 -18.29
N LEU A 589 48.18 12.98 -17.02
CA LEU A 589 47.34 12.20 -16.11
C LEU A 589 46.06 12.95 -15.80
N MET A 590 44.98 12.17 -15.72
CA MET A 590 43.69 12.66 -15.27
C MET A 590 43.75 12.94 -13.75
N PRO A 591 42.81 13.72 -13.20
CA PRO A 591 42.70 13.89 -11.76
C PRO A 591 42.41 12.56 -11.08
N GLY A 592 43.14 12.23 -10.01
CA GLY A 592 43.05 10.95 -9.32
C GLY A 592 44.27 10.63 -8.47
N ASN A 593 44.22 9.48 -7.79
CA ASN A 593 45.31 8.96 -6.97
C ASN A 593 45.98 7.77 -7.68
N TYR A 594 47.31 7.76 -7.69
CA TYR A 594 48.13 6.83 -8.45
C TYR A 594 49.23 6.22 -7.58
N GLU A 595 49.50 4.92 -7.74
CA GLU A 595 50.78 4.31 -7.32
C GLU A 595 51.62 4.07 -8.56
N MET A 596 52.91 4.43 -8.50
CA MET A 596 53.85 4.28 -9.61
C MET A 596 54.95 3.30 -9.22
N TYR A 597 55.13 2.24 -10.01
CA TYR A 597 56.15 1.21 -9.78
C TYR A 597 57.31 1.39 -10.79
N SER A 598 58.39 2.06 -10.34
CA SER A 598 59.56 2.44 -11.14
C SER A 598 59.25 3.42 -12.27
N SER A 599 59.40 4.72 -12.01
CA SER A 599 59.06 5.77 -12.98
C SER A 599 60.26 6.63 -13.41
N ASN A 600 60.45 6.77 -14.73
CA ASN A 600 61.23 7.86 -15.34
C ASN A 600 60.27 8.94 -15.87
N ALA A 601 59.21 9.23 -15.10
CA ALA A 601 58.14 10.11 -15.55
C ALA A 601 58.63 11.55 -15.69
N ILE A 602 58.20 12.22 -16.76
CA ILE A 602 58.53 13.61 -17.03
C ILE A 602 57.74 14.49 -16.05
N ASN A 603 58.36 15.60 -15.61
CA ASN A 603 57.83 16.57 -14.63
C ASN A 603 57.71 16.08 -13.17
N MET A 604 58.31 14.95 -12.78
CA MET A 604 58.41 14.53 -11.37
C MET A 604 59.44 15.36 -10.58
N PRO A 605 59.26 15.52 -9.25
CA PRO A 605 60.19 16.26 -8.40
C PRO A 605 61.49 15.49 -8.07
N PHE A 606 61.58 14.21 -8.43
CA PHE A 606 62.76 13.37 -8.18
C PHE A 606 63.02 12.43 -9.37
N THR A 607 64.28 11.98 -9.49
CA THR A 607 64.74 11.05 -10.53
C THR A 607 65.03 9.67 -9.93
N GLY A 608 64.75 8.59 -10.68
CA GLY A 608 65.09 7.21 -10.31
C GLY A 608 63.89 6.27 -10.16
N SER A 609 64.18 4.96 -10.17
CA SER A 609 63.21 3.85 -10.09
C SER A 609 62.60 3.67 -8.68
N ALA A 610 61.98 4.73 -8.15
CA ALA A 610 61.34 4.70 -6.85
C ALA A 610 59.84 4.38 -6.95
N LEU A 611 59.33 3.70 -5.90
CA LEU A 611 57.90 3.60 -5.64
C LEU A 611 57.37 4.96 -5.20
N ALA A 612 56.30 5.45 -5.81
CA ALA A 612 55.72 6.74 -5.45
C ALA A 612 54.19 6.70 -5.44
N THR A 613 53.57 7.46 -4.54
CA THR A 613 52.16 7.82 -4.65
C THR A 613 52.04 9.20 -5.27
N LEU A 614 51.13 9.37 -6.21
CA LEU A 614 50.85 10.63 -6.89
C LEU A 614 49.35 10.94 -6.81
N GLU A 615 49.02 12.11 -6.28
CA GLU A 615 47.68 12.68 -6.28
C GLU A 615 47.62 13.82 -7.29
N VAL A 616 46.63 13.81 -8.18
CA VAL A 616 46.41 14.84 -9.20
C VAL A 616 45.05 15.48 -8.97
N TYR A 617 45.02 16.80 -8.81
CA TYR A 617 43.81 17.60 -8.61
C TYR A 617 43.64 18.66 -9.70
N MET A 618 42.39 19.03 -10.01
CA MET A 618 42.09 20.21 -10.84
C MET A 618 41.81 21.42 -9.96
N GLY A 619 42.62 22.47 -10.09
CA GLY A 619 42.38 23.77 -9.47
C GLY A 619 41.72 24.72 -10.44
N GLY A 620 40.39 24.74 -10.52
CA GLY A 620 39.66 25.67 -11.41
C GLY A 620 40.04 25.56 -12.90
N SER A 621 39.57 26.52 -13.71
CA SER A 621 39.80 26.54 -15.16
C SER A 621 41.29 26.78 -15.47
N ASN A 622 42.03 25.72 -15.81
CA ASN A 622 43.43 25.73 -16.28
C ASN A 622 44.56 25.54 -15.26
N ARG A 623 44.31 25.12 -14.01
CA ARG A 623 45.41 24.67 -13.11
C ARG A 623 45.29 23.20 -12.74
N LYS A 624 46.44 22.51 -12.72
CA LYS A 624 46.61 21.20 -12.08
C LYS A 624 47.47 21.35 -10.84
N LEU A 625 47.07 20.65 -9.78
CA LEU A 625 47.81 20.54 -8.54
C LEU A 625 48.23 19.08 -8.37
N PHE A 626 49.44 18.86 -7.90
CA PHE A 626 50.02 17.55 -7.72
C PHE A 626 50.48 17.39 -6.28
N ARG A 627 50.31 16.21 -5.70
CA ARG A 627 51.02 15.80 -4.48
C ARG A 627 51.72 14.48 -4.76
N VAL A 628 53.05 14.45 -4.64
CA VAL A 628 53.84 13.24 -4.87
C VAL A 628 54.52 12.86 -3.57
N THR A 629 54.43 11.60 -3.16
CA THR A 629 55.22 11.07 -2.04
C THR A 629 56.09 9.94 -2.56
N ASN A 630 57.40 10.07 -2.39
CA ASN A 630 58.34 8.98 -2.62
C ASN A 630 58.22 7.99 -1.46
N LEU A 631 57.83 6.76 -1.73
CA LEU A 631 57.55 5.78 -0.68
C LEU A 631 58.82 5.22 -0.02
N ALA A 632 59.98 5.34 -0.69
CA ALA A 632 61.28 4.92 -0.16
C ALA A 632 61.90 5.98 0.74
N SER A 633 61.96 7.25 0.31
CA SER A 633 62.52 8.34 1.12
C SER A 633 61.51 9.00 2.07
N LYS A 634 60.21 8.70 1.91
CA LYS A 634 59.08 9.39 2.58
C LYS A 634 58.98 10.89 2.29
N ALA A 635 59.82 11.42 1.39
CA ALA A 635 59.75 12.82 0.96
C ALA A 635 58.45 13.07 0.19
N SER A 636 57.76 14.16 0.53
CA SER A 636 56.52 14.58 -0.12
C SER A 636 56.71 15.92 -0.80
N TYR A 637 56.07 16.11 -1.95
CA TYR A 637 56.18 17.31 -2.76
C TYR A 637 54.79 17.72 -3.22
N GLU A 638 54.53 19.03 -3.22
CA GLU A 638 53.35 19.61 -3.84
C GLU A 638 53.75 20.42 -5.07
N GLY A 639 53.10 20.16 -6.19
CA GLY A 639 53.38 20.74 -7.49
C GLY A 639 52.19 21.53 -8.01
N THR A 640 52.43 22.68 -8.64
CA THR A 640 51.37 23.42 -9.35
C THR A 640 51.75 23.62 -10.81
N TYR A 641 50.82 23.34 -11.71
CA TYR A 641 50.95 23.57 -13.15
C TYR A 641 49.80 24.45 -13.65
N ASN A 642 50.12 25.46 -14.46
CA ASN A 642 49.13 26.32 -15.10
C ASN A 642 49.14 26.11 -16.62
N HIS A 643 48.10 25.45 -17.13
CA HIS A 643 47.96 25.09 -18.54
C HIS A 643 47.88 26.33 -19.44
N ALA A 644 47.25 27.41 -18.99
CA ALA A 644 47.13 28.64 -19.78
C ALA A 644 48.47 29.38 -19.97
N ALA A 645 49.42 29.15 -19.06
CA ALA A 645 50.74 29.78 -19.10
C ALA A 645 51.83 28.87 -19.71
N SER A 646 51.51 27.61 -20.02
CA SER A 646 52.50 26.57 -20.39
C SER A 646 53.70 26.53 -19.43
N SER A 647 53.47 26.78 -18.14
CA SER A 647 54.52 26.90 -17.14
C SER A 647 55.09 25.54 -16.77
N GLU A 648 56.37 25.43 -16.45
CA GLU A 648 56.90 24.23 -15.78
C GLU A 648 56.18 23.96 -14.45
N VAL A 649 56.20 22.71 -13.98
CA VAL A 649 55.63 22.37 -12.67
C VAL A 649 56.53 22.93 -11.58
N ILE A 650 55.99 23.84 -10.78
CA ILE A 650 56.72 24.39 -9.63
C ILE A 650 56.48 23.45 -8.45
N TRP A 651 57.53 22.73 -8.05
CA TRP A 651 57.51 21.82 -6.91
C TRP A 651 57.94 22.51 -5.62
N ARG A 652 57.26 22.18 -4.53
CA ARG A 652 57.63 22.54 -3.16
C ARG A 652 57.68 21.27 -2.35
N GLU A 653 58.83 20.99 -1.75
CA GLU A 653 58.94 19.91 -0.77
C GLU A 653 58.11 20.26 0.47
N THR A 654 57.26 19.33 0.89
CA THR A 654 56.48 19.45 2.12
C THR A 654 57.23 18.75 3.24
N ALA A 655 57.29 19.40 4.41
CA ALA A 655 57.98 18.86 5.57
C ALA A 655 57.42 17.47 5.92
N THR A 656 58.32 16.51 6.14
CA THR A 656 57.96 15.17 6.62
C THR A 656 57.27 15.26 7.98
N VAL A 657 56.44 14.28 8.32
CA VAL A 657 55.79 14.21 9.65
C VAL A 657 56.84 14.27 10.77
N ASP A 658 58.02 13.68 10.57
CA ASP A 658 59.13 13.72 11.52
C ASP A 658 59.76 15.11 11.65
N GLN A 659 59.87 15.87 10.55
CA GLN A 659 60.32 17.27 10.59
C GLN A 659 59.30 18.19 11.26
N ILE A 660 57.99 17.96 11.03
CA ILE A 660 56.92 18.68 11.72
C ILE A 660 56.97 18.38 13.22
N ASN A 661 57.14 17.10 13.60
CA ASN A 661 57.25 16.69 15.00
C ASN A 661 58.52 17.24 15.66
N ALA A 662 59.65 17.30 14.95
CA ALA A 662 60.88 17.91 15.44
C ALA A 662 60.75 19.44 15.62
N LEU A 663 60.07 20.13 14.70
CA LEU A 663 59.74 21.54 14.86
C LEU A 663 58.79 21.77 16.03
N GLN A 664 57.80 20.89 16.21
CA GLN A 664 56.85 20.94 17.32
C GLN A 664 57.56 20.72 18.66
N ALA A 665 58.54 19.81 18.70
CA ALA A 665 59.38 19.58 19.87
C ALA A 665 60.25 20.81 20.20
N GLN A 666 60.88 21.43 19.20
CA GLN A 666 61.64 22.67 19.37
C GLN A 666 60.77 23.85 19.83
N ILE A 667 59.55 23.97 19.29
CA ILE A 667 58.57 24.97 19.73
C ILE A 667 58.18 24.74 21.19
N ASN A 668 57.96 23.48 21.58
CA ASN A 668 57.62 23.14 22.97
C ASN A 668 58.79 23.39 23.93
N GLU A 669 60.05 23.21 23.49
CA GLU A 669 61.26 23.56 24.26
C GLU A 669 61.38 25.08 24.45
N LEU A 670 61.16 25.86 23.39
CA LEU A 670 61.17 27.32 23.43
C LEU A 670 60.04 27.92 24.30
N ILE A 671 58.90 27.23 24.40
CA ILE A 671 57.78 27.63 25.27
C ILE A 671 58.04 27.18 26.72
N GLY A 672 58.70 26.03 26.91
CA GLY A 672 59.02 25.47 28.23
C GLY A 672 60.14 26.19 28.98
N GLU A 673 61.07 26.85 28.29
CA GLU A 673 62.14 27.65 28.93
C GLU A 673 61.67 29.05 29.40
N GLY A 674 60.41 29.42 29.16
CA GLY A 674 59.83 30.72 29.53
C GLY A 674 59.11 30.78 30.89
N GLU A 675 58.88 29.65 31.56
CA GLU A 675 58.05 29.58 32.78
C GLU A 675 58.79 29.24 34.08
N GLU A 676 60.11 29.01 34.08
CA GLU A 676 60.89 28.70 35.31
C GLU A 676 61.82 29.84 35.80
N GLY A 677 61.45 31.11 35.56
CA GLY A 677 62.33 32.23 35.91
C GLY A 677 61.67 33.55 36.29
N SER A 678 60.61 33.58 37.11
CA SER A 678 60.22 34.81 37.84
C SER A 678 59.27 34.60 39.04
N GLU A 679 59.62 33.68 39.96
CA GLU A 679 59.14 33.74 41.35
C GLU A 679 60.35 33.75 42.30
N GLU A 680 61.07 34.88 42.36
CA GLU A 680 61.76 35.38 43.56
C GLU A 680 62.15 36.86 43.34
N GLU A 681 61.72 37.71 44.30
CA GLU A 681 61.81 39.19 44.44
C GLU A 681 60.77 40.10 43.75
#